data_AF-A0A2K3LQH8-F1
#
_entry.id   AF-A0A2K3LQH8-F1
#
_cell.length_a   1.000
_cell.length_b   1.000
_cell.length_c   1.000
_cell.angle_alpha   90.00
_cell.angle_beta   90.00
_cell.angle_gamma   90.00
#
_symmetry.space_group_name_H-M   'P 1'
#
loop_
_entity.id
_entity.type
_entity.pdbx_description
1 polymer ?
#
loop_
_entity_poly.entity_id
_entity_poly.type
_entity_poly.pdbx_seq_one_letter_code
_entity_poly.pdbx_strand_id
1 'polypeptide(L)'
;MVLLLHAVGKESLQMEGLSVLHFFIKQLAKVSPSSIKHIISQVFASLLPFLERDKENPSIHLDKVVKILEELVFKNRVILKQHISEFPPLPSIPALVQVNQEIEDARGTMALKDQLRDVVDGLNHENLNVRYMVACELRKLLNLRWKDITDLITAEVGSDLDVLSSLITSLLRGCAEESRTAVGQQLKLVCADCLGALGAVDPAKVKGFSCQRFKIQCSDDDLIFELIHKHLARAFRSAPDTGIQDSAALAIQELLSLLVVRRHWMRMLQLRSGLPMVFQLPNVADSTSAGPIYHPSMSFRRWIFSWIKKLTLHATGSRASIFNACQGIVRHDMQTAIYLLPYLVLSAVCHGTQEGRHSIAQEILSVLDAAASENSGASVHGFSGGQSEVCIQSVFTLLDNLGQWVDDVEQELALSLSQSSVSKQQKSKDQSPVSLTDQDQLIVQCKYVSELLSAIPKVTLARASFRCQAYARSLMYFESHVREKSGSFNPAAERSGIFEDEDVSHLMEIYSCLDEPDGLSGLSCLSKSLRLQDQLLINKKAGNWADVLTSCEQALQMEPTSVQRHSDVLNCLLNMCHLQAMVTHVDGLVSRIPQYKKAWCMQGVQAAWRLGRWDLMDEYLSGAEDDSLVCSSSESNASFDLNVAKILQAMMKRDHFSVDEKIALT
;
A
#
# COMPACT_ATOMS: atom_id res chain seq x y z
N MET A 1 28.96 9.43 6.67
CA MET A 1 27.92 8.97 7.63
C MET A 1 27.55 7.51 7.37
N VAL A 2 27.16 7.12 6.15
CA VAL A 2 26.78 5.73 5.82
C VAL A 2 27.79 4.68 6.28
N LEU A 3 29.09 4.88 6.06
CA LEU A 3 30.14 3.97 6.57
C LEU A 3 30.12 3.81 8.10
N LEU A 4 29.86 4.88 8.84
CA LEU A 4 29.74 4.82 10.30
C LEU A 4 28.47 4.07 10.71
N LEU A 5 27.36 4.32 10.04
CA LEU A 5 26.10 3.62 10.31
C LEU A 5 26.19 2.14 9.96
N HIS A 6 26.91 1.79 8.88
CA HIS A 6 27.19 0.40 8.53
C HIS A 6 28.07 -0.28 9.58
N ALA A 7 29.12 0.40 10.08
CA ALA A 7 29.94 -0.11 11.18
C ALA A 7 29.13 -0.30 12.48
N VAL A 8 28.23 0.65 12.79
CA VAL A 8 27.28 0.56 13.91
C VAL A 8 26.29 -0.59 13.70
N GLY A 9 25.86 -0.88 12.47
CA GLY A 9 24.98 -2.02 12.19
C GLY A 9 25.65 -3.39 12.31
N LYS A 10 26.98 -3.47 12.18
CA LYS A 10 27.73 -4.73 12.15
C LYS A 10 28.21 -5.13 13.54
N GLU A 11 27.76 -6.27 14.06
CA GLU A 11 28.06 -6.74 15.43
C GLU A 11 29.55 -6.73 15.78
N SER A 12 30.42 -7.11 14.83
CA SER A 12 31.87 -7.13 15.05
C SER A 12 32.54 -5.75 15.19
N LEU A 13 31.88 -4.67 14.77
CA LEU A 13 32.42 -3.30 14.72
C LEU A 13 31.58 -2.30 15.51
N GLN A 14 30.56 -2.78 16.23
CA GLN A 14 29.56 -1.93 16.89
C GLN A 14 30.17 -0.95 17.89
N MET A 15 31.10 -1.40 18.73
CA MET A 15 31.73 -0.57 19.76
C MET A 15 32.64 0.51 19.17
N GLU A 16 33.48 0.14 18.21
CA GLU A 16 34.35 1.07 17.49
C GLU A 16 33.50 2.06 16.70
N GLY A 17 32.47 1.57 16.00
CA GLY A 17 31.51 2.38 15.23
C GLY A 17 30.83 3.45 16.08
N LEU A 18 30.26 3.06 17.24
CA LEU A 18 29.64 4.00 18.19
C LEU A 18 30.66 4.99 18.76
N SER A 19 31.90 4.55 18.99
CA SER A 19 32.96 5.43 19.51
C SER A 19 33.40 6.47 18.49
N VAL A 20 33.56 6.08 17.23
CA VAL A 20 33.87 7.00 16.13
C VAL A 20 32.70 7.93 15.85
N LEU A 21 31.45 7.43 15.90
CA LEU A 21 30.24 8.24 15.76
C LEU A 21 30.16 9.33 16.84
N HIS A 22 30.38 8.96 18.11
CA HIS A 22 30.42 9.92 19.20
C HIS A 22 31.51 10.98 18.98
N PHE A 23 32.72 10.56 18.62
CA PHE A 23 33.80 11.50 18.32
C PHE A 23 33.45 12.43 17.15
N PHE A 24 32.87 11.89 16.08
CA PHE A 24 32.44 12.65 14.91
C PHE A 24 31.41 13.71 15.27
N ILE A 25 30.37 13.37 16.05
CA ILE A 25 29.35 14.32 16.52
C ILE A 25 29.99 15.43 17.34
N LYS A 26 30.90 15.09 18.27
CA LYS A 26 31.63 16.06 19.09
C LYS A 26 32.45 17.04 18.26
N GLN A 27 33.13 16.56 17.23
CA GLN A 27 33.92 17.44 16.37
C GLN A 27 33.04 18.26 15.43
N LEU A 28 31.96 17.67 14.90
CA LEU A 28 31.02 18.39 14.05
C LEU A 28 30.35 19.54 14.81
N ALA A 29 29.99 19.33 16.08
CA ALA A 29 29.45 20.36 16.96
C ALA A 29 30.40 21.53 17.16
N LYS A 30 31.71 21.28 17.13
CA LYS A 30 32.74 22.32 17.29
C LYS A 30 33.02 23.06 15.98
N VAL A 31 33.07 22.34 14.86
CA VAL A 31 33.52 22.88 13.57
C VAL A 31 32.37 23.52 12.78
N SER A 32 31.21 22.87 12.74
CA SER A 32 30.04 23.34 12.02
C SER A 32 28.75 22.93 12.73
N PRO A 33 28.32 23.69 13.75
CA PRO A 33 27.12 23.38 14.51
C PRO A 33 25.85 23.32 13.65
N SER A 34 25.79 24.13 12.60
CA SER A 34 24.66 24.17 11.66
C SER A 34 24.53 22.91 10.80
N SER A 35 25.60 22.13 10.64
CA SER A 35 25.58 20.88 9.87
C SER A 35 24.94 19.72 10.66
N ILE A 36 24.89 19.80 12.00
CA ILE A 36 24.29 18.75 12.84
C ILE A 36 22.82 18.53 12.51
N LYS A 37 22.09 19.61 12.23
CA LYS A 37 20.65 19.56 11.94
C LYS A 37 20.29 18.63 10.78
N HIS A 38 21.22 18.42 9.83
CA HIS A 38 21.00 17.59 8.66
C HIS A 38 21.26 16.10 8.89
N ILE A 39 21.93 15.75 9.98
CA ILE A 39 22.42 14.40 10.25
C ILE A 39 21.75 13.81 11.50
N ILE A 40 21.21 14.66 12.37
CA ILE A 40 20.72 14.24 13.68
C ILE A 40 19.58 13.23 13.60
N SER A 41 18.59 13.41 12.74
CA SER A 41 17.47 12.46 12.59
C SER A 41 17.95 11.09 12.13
N GLN A 42 18.95 11.05 11.25
CA GLN A 42 19.55 9.80 10.76
C GLN A 42 20.36 9.09 11.87
N VAL A 43 21.14 9.86 12.64
CA VAL A 43 21.90 9.33 13.78
C VAL A 43 20.94 8.80 14.85
N PHE A 44 19.93 9.58 15.22
CA PHE A 44 18.93 9.18 16.20
C PHE A 44 18.22 7.90 15.78
N ALA A 45 17.74 7.82 14.53
CA ALA A 45 17.11 6.64 13.98
C ALA A 45 18.04 5.40 13.95
N SER A 46 19.34 5.59 13.79
CA SER A 46 20.33 4.50 13.83
C SER A 46 20.61 3.98 15.25
N LEU A 47 20.32 4.78 16.28
CA LEU A 47 20.51 4.39 17.68
C LEU A 47 19.28 3.64 18.24
N LEU A 48 18.09 3.81 17.64
CA LEU A 48 16.85 3.15 18.07
C LEU A 48 16.96 1.61 18.20
N PRO A 49 17.57 0.86 17.25
CA PRO A 49 17.67 -0.59 17.36
C PRO A 49 18.39 -1.08 18.62
N PHE A 50 19.35 -0.31 19.14
CA PHE A 50 20.05 -0.66 20.39
C PHE A 50 19.13 -0.53 21.60
N LEU A 51 18.28 0.50 21.59
CA LEU A 51 17.32 0.76 22.65
C LEU A 51 16.15 -0.25 22.65
N GLU A 52 15.84 -0.83 21.49
CA GLU A 52 14.87 -1.91 21.35
C GLU A 52 15.41 -3.23 21.90
N ARG A 53 16.63 -3.64 21.51
CA ARG A 53 17.27 -4.89 21.97
C ARG A 53 17.44 -4.94 23.49
N ASP A 54 17.58 -3.78 24.13
CA ASP A 54 17.71 -3.67 25.60
C ASP A 54 16.45 -4.03 26.38
N LYS A 55 15.27 -4.07 25.74
CA LYS A 55 14.06 -4.63 26.39
C LYS A 55 14.19 -6.14 26.61
N GLU A 56 14.98 -6.82 25.78
CA GLU A 56 15.13 -8.28 25.78
C GLU A 56 16.45 -8.74 26.43
N ASN A 57 17.54 -7.98 26.27
CA ASN A 57 18.83 -8.22 26.93
C ASN A 57 19.63 -6.92 27.09
N PRO A 58 20.18 -6.59 28.29
CA PRO A 58 20.97 -5.36 28.48
C PRO A 58 22.24 -5.41 27.62
N SER A 59 22.28 -4.58 26.58
CA SER A 59 23.40 -4.46 25.67
C SER A 59 24.59 -3.82 26.37
N ILE A 60 25.77 -4.34 26.05
CA ILE A 60 27.07 -3.78 26.47
C ILE A 60 27.24 -2.34 25.92
N HIS A 61 26.38 -1.91 24.99
CA HIS A 61 26.50 -0.68 24.23
C HIS A 61 25.60 0.46 24.76
N LEU A 62 24.62 0.17 25.65
CA LEU A 62 23.64 1.15 26.13
C LEU A 62 24.28 2.40 26.74
N ASP A 63 25.27 2.25 27.63
CA ASP A 63 25.96 3.38 28.26
C ASP A 63 26.60 4.32 27.22
N LYS A 64 27.12 3.76 26.12
CA LYS A 64 27.69 4.56 25.03
C LYS A 64 26.62 5.27 24.22
N VAL A 65 25.50 4.59 23.94
CA VAL A 65 24.35 5.14 23.20
C VAL A 65 23.72 6.30 23.98
N VAL A 66 23.48 6.10 25.29
CA VAL A 66 22.96 7.15 26.19
C VAL A 66 23.86 8.37 26.16
N LYS A 67 25.19 8.20 26.31
CA LYS A 67 26.14 9.32 26.22
C LYS A 67 26.10 10.05 24.88
N ILE A 68 25.85 9.36 23.77
CA ILE A 68 25.70 10.00 22.45
C ILE A 68 24.40 10.82 22.41
N LEU A 69 23.30 10.26 22.89
CA LEU A 69 21.99 10.94 22.95
C LEU A 69 22.06 12.16 23.86
N GLU A 70 22.69 12.04 25.03
CA GLU A 70 22.93 13.16 25.94
C GLU A 70 23.74 14.28 25.26
N GLU A 71 24.82 13.93 24.54
CA GLU A 71 25.60 14.93 23.81
C GLU A 71 24.78 15.62 22.71
N LEU A 72 23.93 14.87 22.01
CA LEU A 72 23.06 15.40 20.95
C LEU A 72 21.98 16.35 21.51
N VAL A 73 21.31 15.95 22.60
CA VAL A 73 20.16 16.67 23.15
C VAL A 73 20.60 17.81 24.07
N PHE A 74 21.51 17.57 25.02
CA PHE A 74 21.89 18.58 26.02
C PHE A 74 22.84 19.64 25.45
N LYS A 75 23.93 19.23 24.79
CA LYS A 75 24.98 20.20 24.40
C LYS A 75 24.63 21.03 23.18
N ASN A 76 23.73 20.54 22.33
CA ASN A 76 23.29 21.25 21.13
C ASN A 76 21.87 21.83 21.27
N ARG A 77 21.32 21.89 22.49
CA ARG A 77 19.93 22.32 22.78
C ARG A 77 19.53 23.63 22.10
N VAL A 78 20.40 24.65 22.15
CA VAL A 78 20.10 25.98 21.58
C VAL A 78 19.96 25.92 20.06
N ILE A 79 20.76 25.06 19.40
CA ILE A 79 20.85 24.96 17.95
C ILE A 79 19.77 24.05 17.39
N LEU A 80 19.40 23.03 18.17
CA LEU A 80 18.51 21.95 17.75
C LEU A 80 17.13 22.04 18.38
N LYS A 81 16.77 23.13 19.07
CA LYS A 81 15.48 23.26 19.79
C LYS A 81 14.27 22.84 18.95
N GLN A 82 14.19 23.28 17.70
CA GLN A 82 13.12 22.89 16.76
C GLN A 82 13.23 21.45 16.24
N HIS A 83 14.43 20.89 16.14
CA HIS A 83 14.63 19.51 15.66
C HIS A 83 14.48 18.48 16.79
N ILE A 84 14.71 18.89 18.05
CA ILE A 84 14.52 18.04 19.23
C ILE A 84 13.03 17.72 19.42
N SER A 85 12.13 18.68 19.16
CA SER A 85 10.69 18.42 19.21
C SER A 85 10.22 17.38 18.18
N GLU A 86 10.91 17.30 17.04
CA GLU A 86 10.63 16.35 15.95
C GLU A 86 11.18 14.94 16.22
N PHE A 87 11.99 14.72 17.27
CA PHE A 87 12.51 13.39 17.53
C PHE A 87 11.41 12.42 17.93
N PRO A 88 11.49 11.15 17.48
CA PRO A 88 10.59 10.12 17.97
C PRO A 88 10.70 9.97 19.49
N PRO A 89 9.61 9.64 20.18
CA PRO A 89 9.64 9.31 21.60
C PRO A 89 10.56 8.09 21.83
N LEU A 90 11.40 8.19 22.86
CA LEU A 90 12.35 7.15 23.26
C LEU A 90 11.71 6.18 24.26
N PRO A 91 12.22 4.95 24.39
CA PRO A 91 11.69 4.00 25.36
C PRO A 91 11.92 4.46 26.81
N SER A 92 10.99 4.10 27.69
CA SER A 92 10.99 4.45 29.11
C SER A 92 12.00 3.61 29.90
N ILE A 93 13.29 3.80 29.64
CA ILE A 93 14.41 3.11 30.30
C ILE A 93 15.00 4.04 31.37
N PRO A 94 15.37 3.55 32.57
CA PRO A 94 15.95 4.39 33.63
C PRO A 94 17.13 5.25 33.18
N ALA A 95 17.97 4.73 32.28
CA ALA A 95 19.13 5.45 31.74
C ALA A 95 18.77 6.62 30.80
N LEU A 96 17.56 6.66 30.24
CA LEU A 96 17.11 7.69 29.29
C LEU A 96 16.19 8.73 29.90
N VAL A 97 15.88 8.66 31.20
CA VAL A 97 14.91 9.56 31.86
C VAL A 97 15.24 11.03 31.64
N GLN A 98 16.52 11.41 31.77
CA GLN A 98 16.97 12.80 31.58
C GLN A 98 16.80 13.26 30.12
N VAL A 99 17.12 12.39 29.15
CA VAL A 99 16.97 12.67 27.73
C VAL A 99 15.48 12.81 27.37
N ASN A 100 14.63 11.93 27.89
CA ASN A 100 13.19 11.97 27.69
C ASN A 100 12.58 13.26 28.25
N GLN A 101 13.00 13.69 29.44
CA GLN A 101 12.55 14.94 30.04
C GLN A 101 12.88 16.15 29.16
N GLU A 102 14.09 16.23 28.60
CA GLU A 102 14.43 17.34 27.71
C GLU A 102 13.69 17.31 26.36
N ILE A 103 13.39 16.13 25.81
CA ILE A 103 12.58 16.01 24.60
C ILE A 103 11.15 16.49 24.89
N GLU A 104 10.57 16.09 26.01
CA GLU A 104 9.24 16.53 26.44
C GLU A 104 9.20 18.03 26.77
N ASP A 105 10.22 18.57 27.44
CA ASP A 105 10.36 20.01 27.71
C ASP A 105 10.49 20.83 26.42
N ALA A 106 11.17 20.28 25.40
CA ALA A 106 11.29 20.92 24.09
C ALA A 106 9.98 20.92 23.31
N ARG A 107 9.15 19.87 23.45
CA ARG A 107 7.80 19.77 22.86
C ARG A 107 6.78 20.66 23.57
N GLY A 108 6.92 20.82 24.88
CA GLY A 108 5.99 21.58 25.72
C GLY A 108 4.61 20.90 25.85
N THR A 109 3.64 21.61 26.42
CA THR A 109 2.25 21.13 26.50
C THR A 109 1.59 21.16 25.13
N MET A 110 1.50 20.00 24.48
CA MET A 110 0.83 19.83 23.20
C MET A 110 -0.64 19.43 23.38
N ALA A 111 -1.52 19.97 22.54
CA ALA A 111 -2.90 19.47 22.47
C ALA A 111 -2.90 18.05 21.89
N LEU A 112 -3.89 17.22 22.28
CA LEU A 112 -4.02 15.84 21.80
C LEU A 112 -3.99 15.75 20.27
N LYS A 113 -4.64 16.71 19.60
CA LYS A 113 -4.64 16.81 18.14
C LYS A 113 -3.25 16.96 17.52
N ASP A 114 -2.43 17.83 18.10
CA ASP A 114 -1.08 18.07 17.59
C ASP A 114 -0.19 16.86 17.86
N GLN A 115 -0.37 16.19 19.00
CA GLN A 115 0.29 14.90 19.28
C GLN A 115 -0.09 13.84 18.25
N LEU A 116 -1.37 13.73 17.88
CA LEU A 116 -1.81 12.78 16.85
C LEU A 116 -1.26 13.14 15.46
N ARG A 117 -1.10 14.43 15.14
CA ARG A 117 -0.48 14.86 13.88
C ARG A 117 1.00 14.47 13.83
N ASP A 118 1.74 14.70 14.90
CA ASP A 118 3.15 14.28 15.01
C ASP A 118 3.30 12.76 14.89
N VAL A 119 2.35 12.01 15.46
CA VAL A 119 2.29 10.55 15.30
C VAL A 119 2.06 10.16 13.84
N VAL A 120 1.12 10.81 13.13
CA VAL A 120 0.89 10.57 11.70
C VAL A 120 2.17 10.81 10.90
N ASP A 121 2.86 11.92 11.15
CA ASP A 121 4.12 12.25 10.47
C ASP A 121 5.22 11.22 10.79
N GLY A 122 5.31 10.77 12.05
CA GLY A 122 6.24 9.74 12.48
C GLY A 122 5.96 8.34 11.90
N LEU A 123 4.68 7.94 11.78
CA LEU A 123 4.27 6.69 11.12
C LEU A 123 4.57 6.72 9.61
N ASN A 124 4.61 7.91 9.02
CA ASN A 124 4.92 8.13 7.61
C ASN A 124 6.42 8.30 7.34
N HIS A 125 7.26 8.29 8.39
CA HIS A 125 8.70 8.47 8.28
C HIS A 125 9.37 7.40 7.42
N GLU A 126 10.52 7.67 6.81
CA GLU A 126 11.16 6.73 5.86
C GLU A 126 11.80 5.51 6.54
N ASN A 127 12.31 5.70 7.75
CA ASN A 127 12.99 4.67 8.52
C ASN A 127 11.98 3.79 9.31
N LEU A 128 12.04 2.48 9.09
CA LEU A 128 11.16 1.50 9.71
C LEU A 128 11.21 1.49 11.24
N ASN A 129 12.39 1.67 11.84
CA ASN A 129 12.56 1.71 13.29
C ASN A 129 11.87 2.94 13.90
N VAL A 130 11.89 4.07 13.17
CA VAL A 130 11.18 5.28 13.61
C VAL A 130 9.68 5.03 13.59
N ARG A 131 9.13 4.45 12.52
CA ARG A 131 7.71 4.08 12.45
C ARG A 131 7.30 3.18 13.60
N TYR A 132 8.10 2.13 13.87
CA TYR A 132 7.85 1.16 14.93
C TYR A 132 7.85 1.81 16.32
N MET A 133 8.84 2.66 16.60
CA MET A 133 8.92 3.39 17.87
C MET A 133 7.74 4.35 18.07
N VAL A 134 7.34 5.06 17.01
CA VAL A 134 6.17 5.95 17.04
C VAL A 134 4.88 5.16 17.25
N ALA A 135 4.72 4.01 16.58
CA ALA A 135 3.57 3.11 16.78
C ALA A 135 3.52 2.57 18.22
N CYS A 136 4.68 2.21 18.80
CA CYS A 136 4.77 1.78 20.20
C CYS A 136 4.32 2.88 21.17
N GLU A 137 4.68 4.13 20.91
CA GLU A 137 4.26 5.25 21.76
C GLU A 137 2.79 5.60 21.56
N LEU A 138 2.29 5.56 20.33
CA LEU A 138 0.87 5.71 20.05
C LEU A 138 0.07 4.69 20.85
N ARG A 139 0.48 3.41 20.88
CA ARG A 139 -0.19 2.38 21.70
C ARG A 139 -0.28 2.78 23.17
N LYS A 140 0.76 3.38 23.75
CA LYS A 140 0.72 3.89 25.14
C LYS A 140 -0.24 5.07 25.28
N LEU A 141 -0.17 6.02 24.34
CA LEU A 141 -1.02 7.20 24.33
C LEU A 141 -2.50 6.82 24.22
N LEU A 142 -2.84 5.86 23.34
CA LEU A 142 -4.18 5.30 23.20
C LEU A 142 -4.67 4.72 24.53
N ASN A 143 -3.84 3.92 25.21
CA ASN A 143 -4.21 3.34 26.50
C ASN A 143 -4.37 4.37 27.63
N LEU A 144 -3.52 5.41 27.67
CA LEU A 144 -3.54 6.45 28.70
C LEU A 144 -4.69 7.45 28.52
N ARG A 145 -5.01 7.81 27.26
CA ARG A 145 -5.96 8.88 26.91
C ARG A 145 -7.20 8.35 26.17
N TRP A 146 -7.53 7.07 26.34
CA TRP A 146 -8.58 6.39 25.56
C TRP A 146 -9.93 7.11 25.59
N LYS A 147 -10.30 7.73 26.73
CA LYS A 147 -11.55 8.48 26.88
C LYS A 147 -11.59 9.68 25.95
N ASP A 148 -10.56 10.52 26.00
CA ASP A 148 -10.47 11.73 25.19
C ASP A 148 -10.45 11.42 23.68
N ILE A 149 -9.88 10.27 23.30
CA ILE A 149 -9.85 9.81 21.90
C ILE A 149 -11.22 9.26 21.48
N THR A 150 -11.92 8.58 22.38
CA THR A 150 -13.29 8.11 22.15
C THR A 150 -14.24 9.30 21.99
N ASP A 151 -14.07 10.33 22.81
CA ASP A 151 -14.80 11.59 22.69
C ASP A 151 -14.50 12.28 21.34
N LEU A 152 -13.25 12.20 20.88
CA LEU A 152 -12.85 12.71 19.55
C LEU A 152 -13.52 11.94 18.39
N ILE A 153 -13.61 10.60 18.50
CA ILE A 153 -14.24 9.73 17.48
C ILE A 153 -15.76 9.93 17.44
N THR A 154 -16.37 10.18 18.60
CA THR A 154 -17.83 10.34 18.72
C THR A 154 -18.30 11.73 18.32
N ALA A 155 -17.45 12.76 18.39
CA ALA A 155 -17.76 14.12 17.96
C ALA A 155 -18.25 14.19 16.49
N GLU A 156 -19.25 15.05 16.23
CA GLU A 156 -19.98 15.07 14.95
C GLU A 156 -19.34 15.93 13.85
N VAL A 157 -18.55 16.96 14.17
CA VAL A 157 -17.93 17.85 13.16
C VAL A 157 -16.65 18.50 13.69
N GLY A 158 -15.55 18.39 12.96
CA GLY A 158 -14.32 19.14 13.24
C GLY A 158 -13.17 18.83 12.29
N SER A 159 -12.14 19.70 12.28
CA SER A 159 -10.85 19.44 11.61
C SER A 159 -10.04 18.32 12.26
N ASP A 160 -10.59 17.69 13.30
CA ASP A 160 -10.04 16.54 14.01
C ASP A 160 -10.32 15.23 13.27
N LEU A 161 -11.41 15.17 12.49
CA LEU A 161 -11.74 14.02 11.64
C LEU A 161 -10.68 13.79 10.54
N ASP A 162 -10.04 14.86 10.05
CA ASP A 162 -8.98 14.78 9.05
C ASP A 162 -7.72 14.12 9.64
N VAL A 163 -7.39 14.45 10.89
CA VAL A 163 -6.26 13.86 11.61
C VAL A 163 -6.54 12.40 11.91
N LEU A 164 -7.75 12.06 12.37
CA LEU A 164 -8.17 10.69 12.61
C LEU A 164 -8.15 9.85 11.33
N SER A 165 -8.67 10.37 10.22
CA SER A 165 -8.64 9.69 8.92
C SER A 165 -7.20 9.44 8.45
N SER A 166 -6.32 10.43 8.65
CA SER A 166 -4.89 10.31 8.33
C SER A 166 -4.17 9.29 9.22
N LEU A 167 -4.54 9.21 10.50
CA LEU A 167 -4.03 8.23 11.46
C LEU A 167 -4.44 6.81 11.07
N ILE A 168 -5.73 6.57 10.82
CA ILE A 168 -6.25 5.27 10.38
C ILE A 168 -5.55 4.85 9.08
N THR A 169 -5.41 5.78 8.12
CA THR A 169 -4.70 5.52 6.86
C THR A 169 -3.23 5.13 7.09
N SER A 170 -2.54 5.81 8.01
CA SER A 170 -1.14 5.53 8.31
C SER A 170 -0.96 4.20 9.04
N LEU A 171 -1.89 3.84 9.93
CA LEU A 171 -1.92 2.54 10.61
C LEU A 171 -2.22 1.38 9.65
N LEU A 172 -3.21 1.53 8.76
CA LEU A 172 -3.52 0.54 7.72
C LEU A 172 -2.32 0.33 6.79
N ARG A 173 -1.62 1.41 6.43
CA ARG A 173 -0.37 1.32 5.67
C ARG A 173 0.72 0.56 6.43
N GLY A 174 0.85 0.79 7.74
CA GLY A 174 1.75 0.02 8.59
C GLY A 174 1.39 -1.47 8.69
N CYS A 175 0.09 -1.80 8.65
CA CYS A 175 -0.38 -3.19 8.62
C CYS A 175 -0.09 -3.88 7.27
N ALA A 176 -0.01 -3.11 6.18
CA ALA A 176 0.34 -3.58 4.84
C ALA A 176 1.86 -3.63 4.58
N GLU A 177 2.70 -3.28 5.56
CA GLU A 177 4.16 -3.31 5.44
C GLU A 177 4.66 -4.74 5.15
N GLU A 178 5.66 -4.86 4.26
CA GLU A 178 6.23 -6.15 3.89
C GLU A 178 7.00 -6.76 5.08
N SER A 179 6.64 -7.97 5.50
CA SER A 179 7.26 -8.69 6.63
C SER A 179 8.64 -9.29 6.32
N ARG A 180 9.49 -8.57 5.55
CA ARG A 180 10.84 -9.02 5.18
C ARG A 180 11.85 -8.93 6.34
N THR A 181 11.55 -8.12 7.35
CA THR A 181 12.42 -7.89 8.52
C THR A 181 11.63 -8.14 9.80
N ALA A 182 12.32 -8.51 10.88
CA ALA A 182 11.72 -8.71 12.20
C ALA A 182 11.00 -7.44 12.68
N VAL A 183 11.64 -6.26 12.51
CA VAL A 183 11.03 -4.96 12.86
C VAL A 183 9.79 -4.68 12.03
N GLY A 184 9.78 -5.06 10.74
CA GLY A 184 8.60 -4.90 9.88
C GLY A 184 7.42 -5.74 10.35
N GLN A 185 7.67 -6.98 10.77
CA GLN A 185 6.65 -7.84 11.37
C GLN A 185 6.13 -7.27 12.70
N GLN A 186 7.02 -6.76 13.55
CA GLN A 186 6.64 -6.11 14.81
C GLN A 186 5.82 -4.83 14.58
N LEU A 187 6.20 -4.00 13.60
CA LEU A 187 5.43 -2.81 13.20
C LEU A 187 4.01 -3.19 12.78
N LYS A 188 3.85 -4.23 11.96
CA LYS A 188 2.53 -4.71 11.54
C LYS A 188 1.64 -5.06 12.73
N LEU A 189 2.17 -5.82 13.70
CA LEU A 189 1.44 -6.19 14.91
C LEU A 189 1.09 -4.98 15.77
N VAL A 190 2.02 -4.06 16.03
CA VAL A 190 1.75 -2.87 16.84
C VAL A 190 0.76 -1.92 16.16
N CYS A 191 0.79 -1.81 14.83
CA CYS A 191 -0.22 -1.05 14.09
C CYS A 191 -1.61 -1.70 14.20
N ALA A 192 -1.70 -3.04 14.14
CA ALA A 192 -2.93 -3.77 14.37
C ALA A 192 -3.45 -3.59 15.81
N ASP A 193 -2.57 -3.64 16.83
CA ASP A 193 -2.91 -3.33 18.22
C ASP A 193 -3.50 -1.92 18.35
N CYS A 194 -2.89 -0.93 17.68
CA CYS A 194 -3.38 0.45 17.71
C CYS A 194 -4.76 0.58 17.06
N LEU A 195 -5.02 -0.11 15.95
CA LEU A 195 -6.35 -0.18 15.34
C LEU A 195 -7.36 -0.87 16.28
N GLY A 196 -6.97 -1.95 16.95
CA GLY A 196 -7.78 -2.63 17.95
C GLY A 196 -8.12 -1.72 19.13
N ALA A 197 -7.17 -0.91 19.60
CA ALA A 197 -7.35 0.04 20.69
C ALA A 197 -8.22 1.25 20.31
N LEU A 198 -8.18 1.69 19.04
CA LEU A 198 -9.12 2.69 18.51
C LEU A 198 -10.56 2.16 18.48
N GLY A 199 -10.72 0.86 18.27
CA GLY A 199 -12.02 0.20 18.23
C GLY A 199 -12.81 0.47 16.94
N ALA A 200 -14.10 0.16 16.97
CA ALA A 200 -14.98 0.32 15.80
C ALA A 200 -15.30 1.80 15.55
N VAL A 201 -14.72 2.35 14.48
CA VAL A 201 -15.01 3.70 13.99
C VAL A 201 -16.11 3.61 12.94
N ASP A 202 -17.09 4.50 13.02
CA ASP A 202 -18.14 4.64 12.00
C ASP A 202 -17.52 5.00 10.64
N PRO A 203 -17.64 4.14 9.61
CA PRO A 203 -17.08 4.40 8.29
C PRO A 203 -17.57 5.71 7.66
N ALA A 204 -18.80 6.16 7.99
CA ALA A 204 -19.35 7.41 7.47
C ALA A 204 -18.58 8.66 7.97
N LYS A 205 -17.84 8.53 9.07
CA LYS A 205 -17.03 9.61 9.66
C LYS A 205 -15.61 9.66 9.11
N VAL A 206 -15.13 8.58 8.50
CA VAL A 206 -13.79 8.53 7.92
C VAL A 206 -13.87 9.08 6.51
N LYS A 207 -13.10 10.15 6.23
CA LYS A 207 -13.03 10.67 4.86
C LYS A 207 -12.31 9.65 3.99
N GLY A 208 -12.89 9.38 2.82
CA GLY A 208 -12.26 8.56 1.79
C GLY A 208 -10.86 9.06 1.46
N PHE A 209 -9.96 8.12 1.14
CA PHE A 209 -8.58 8.40 0.82
C PHE A 209 -8.49 9.42 -0.33
N SER A 210 -7.85 10.57 -0.09
CA SER A 210 -7.53 11.50 -1.16
C SER A 210 -6.42 10.88 -2.02
N CYS A 211 -6.79 10.28 -3.15
CA CYS A 211 -5.83 9.90 -4.17
C CYS A 211 -5.32 11.19 -4.82
N GLN A 212 -4.17 11.70 -4.38
CA GLN A 212 -3.52 12.81 -5.07
C GLN A 212 -3.25 12.38 -6.51
N ARG A 213 -3.83 13.10 -7.47
CA ARG A 213 -3.66 12.82 -8.89
C ARG A 213 -2.18 12.98 -9.28
N PHE A 214 -1.61 11.94 -9.86
CA PHE A 214 -0.25 11.98 -10.39
C PHE A 214 -0.25 12.68 -11.75
N LYS A 215 0.30 13.89 -11.82
CA LYS A 215 0.35 14.67 -13.06
C LYS A 215 1.66 14.40 -13.81
N ILE A 216 1.59 13.67 -14.93
CA ILE A 216 2.77 13.44 -15.80
C ILE A 216 3.19 14.73 -16.53
N GLN A 217 2.22 15.59 -16.86
CA GLN A 217 2.51 16.83 -17.58
C GLN A 217 3.19 17.84 -16.64
N CYS A 218 4.51 17.92 -16.76
CA CYS A 218 5.36 18.89 -16.08
C CYS A 218 6.48 19.35 -17.02
N SER A 219 7.14 20.47 -16.71
CA SER A 219 8.35 20.85 -17.44
C SER A 219 9.51 19.91 -17.11
N ASP A 220 10.55 19.89 -17.96
CA ASP A 220 11.77 19.13 -17.68
C ASP A 220 12.45 19.62 -16.39
N ASP A 221 12.43 20.93 -16.12
CA ASP A 221 13.02 21.54 -14.92
C ASP A 221 12.24 21.12 -13.66
N ASP A 222 10.90 21.10 -13.72
CA ASP A 222 10.05 20.64 -12.61
C ASP A 222 10.26 19.16 -12.32
N LEU A 223 10.36 18.34 -13.37
CA LEU A 223 10.66 16.90 -13.23
C LEU A 223 12.00 16.69 -12.51
N ILE A 224 13.03 17.42 -12.92
CA ILE A 224 14.35 17.34 -12.29
C ILE A 224 14.27 17.78 -10.82
N PHE A 225 13.58 18.88 -10.53
CA PHE A 225 13.42 19.38 -9.17
C PHE A 225 12.70 18.37 -8.27
N GLU A 226 11.59 17.81 -8.75
CA GLU A 226 10.81 16.79 -8.04
C GLU A 226 11.63 15.51 -7.82
N LEU A 227 12.35 15.03 -8.84
CA LEU A 227 13.25 13.87 -8.72
C LEU A 227 14.33 14.11 -7.67
N ILE A 228 15.01 15.26 -7.69
CA ILE A 228 16.05 15.58 -6.73
C ILE A 228 15.45 15.70 -5.32
N HIS A 229 14.37 16.47 -5.16
CA HIS A 229 13.88 16.85 -3.85
C HIS A 229 13.09 15.73 -3.16
N LYS A 230 12.23 15.01 -3.87
CA LYS A 230 11.32 14.00 -3.29
C LYS A 230 11.86 12.57 -3.36
N HIS A 231 12.69 12.24 -4.35
CA HIS A 231 13.12 10.86 -4.58
C HIS A 231 14.60 10.62 -4.30
N LEU A 232 15.50 11.37 -4.96
CA LEU A 232 16.95 11.14 -4.87
C LEU A 232 17.54 11.65 -3.55
N ALA A 233 17.11 12.81 -3.04
CA ALA A 233 17.57 13.31 -1.75
C ALA A 233 17.19 12.36 -0.62
N ARG A 234 15.99 11.77 -0.68
CA ARG A 234 15.57 10.68 0.19
C ARG A 234 16.51 9.49 0.04
N ALA A 235 16.64 8.92 -1.16
CA ALA A 235 17.44 7.72 -1.41
C ALA A 235 18.90 7.90 -0.97
N PHE A 236 19.46 9.10 -1.14
CA PHE A 236 20.81 9.46 -0.70
C PHE A 236 20.95 9.50 0.83
N ARG A 237 19.96 10.08 1.53
CA ARG A 237 19.97 10.20 3.01
C ARG A 237 19.69 8.86 3.69
N SER A 238 18.78 8.06 3.12
CA SER A 238 18.35 6.78 3.69
C SER A 238 19.15 5.58 3.19
N ALA A 239 20.23 5.78 2.41
CA ALA A 239 21.01 4.71 1.82
C ALA A 239 21.63 3.77 2.88
N PRO A 240 21.40 2.45 2.81
CA PRO A 240 21.99 1.48 3.74
C PRO A 240 23.45 1.15 3.41
N ASP A 241 23.86 1.36 2.15
CA ASP A 241 25.20 1.07 1.66
C ASP A 241 25.77 2.25 0.85
N THR A 242 27.10 2.24 0.67
CA THR A 242 27.79 3.30 -0.07
C THR A 242 27.51 3.25 -1.57
N GLY A 243 27.22 2.07 -2.14
CA GLY A 243 26.94 1.94 -3.57
C GLY A 243 25.65 2.64 -3.98
N ILE A 244 24.60 2.53 -3.16
CA ILE A 244 23.32 3.23 -3.32
C ILE A 244 23.52 4.73 -3.11
N GLN A 245 24.27 5.11 -2.08
CA GLN A 245 24.58 6.50 -1.80
C GLN A 245 25.34 7.16 -2.97
N ASP A 246 26.37 6.49 -3.50
CA ASP A 246 27.17 6.97 -4.62
C ASP A 246 26.35 7.03 -5.91
N SER A 247 25.50 6.03 -6.16
CA SER A 247 24.57 6.01 -7.30
C SER A 247 23.57 7.16 -7.25
N ALA A 248 23.00 7.45 -6.07
CA ALA A 248 22.11 8.59 -5.86
C ALA A 248 22.85 9.92 -6.02
N ALA A 249 24.08 10.02 -5.49
CA ALA A 249 24.91 11.22 -5.62
C ALA A 249 25.25 11.51 -7.09
N LEU A 250 25.63 10.48 -7.85
CA LEU A 250 25.90 10.59 -9.28
C LEU A 250 24.66 11.07 -10.04
N ALA A 251 23.50 10.45 -9.78
CA ALA A 251 22.23 10.87 -10.40
C ALA A 251 21.91 12.35 -10.09
N ILE A 252 22.05 12.77 -8.84
CA ILE A 252 21.84 14.19 -8.44
C ILE A 252 22.81 15.10 -9.19
N GLN A 253 24.10 14.73 -9.27
CA GLN A 253 25.12 15.53 -9.95
C GLN A 253 24.84 15.68 -11.45
N GLU A 254 24.49 14.60 -12.13
CA GLU A 254 24.17 14.61 -13.55
C GLU A 254 22.91 15.43 -13.83
N LEU A 255 21.85 15.26 -13.03
CA LEU A 255 20.63 16.06 -13.16
C LEU A 255 20.86 17.56 -12.92
N LEU A 256 21.64 17.92 -11.90
CA LEU A 256 22.04 19.31 -11.67
C LEU A 256 22.86 19.85 -12.84
N SER A 257 23.71 19.02 -13.45
CA SER A 257 24.50 19.43 -14.61
C SER A 257 23.62 19.73 -15.82
N LEU A 258 22.52 18.99 -16.01
CA LEU A 258 21.53 19.28 -17.07
C LEU A 258 20.84 20.64 -16.85
N LEU A 259 20.51 21.00 -15.60
CA LEU A 259 19.97 22.32 -15.27
C LEU A 259 21.00 23.44 -15.50
N VAL A 260 22.25 23.21 -15.13
CA VAL A 260 23.35 24.18 -15.24
C VAL A 260 23.79 24.39 -16.70
N VAL A 261 23.73 23.37 -17.55
CA VAL A 261 24.01 23.50 -18.99
C VAL A 261 22.90 24.29 -19.71
N ARG A 262 21.65 24.21 -19.25
CA ARG A 262 20.51 24.92 -19.85
C ARG A 262 20.41 26.39 -19.44
N ARG A 263 21.01 26.81 -18.33
CA ARG A 263 21.01 28.21 -17.84
C ARG A 263 22.45 28.74 -17.79
N HIS A 264 22.87 29.52 -18.79
CA HIS A 264 24.24 30.02 -18.91
C HIS A 264 24.77 30.69 -17.61
N TRP A 265 25.84 30.07 -17.08
CA TRP A 265 27.00 30.53 -16.31
C TRP A 265 26.95 31.02 -14.84
N MET A 266 27.82 30.35 -14.07
CA MET A 266 28.69 30.85 -12.99
C MET A 266 28.04 31.51 -11.76
N ARG A 267 27.52 30.68 -10.84
CA ARG A 267 27.62 30.90 -9.38
C ARG A 267 27.09 29.69 -8.59
N MET A 268 27.75 28.53 -8.70
CA MET A 268 27.75 27.52 -7.63
C MET A 268 28.78 26.39 -7.82
N LEU A 269 29.87 26.61 -8.57
CA LEU A 269 31.05 25.74 -8.47
C LEU A 269 31.89 26.14 -7.25
N GLN A 270 31.43 25.75 -6.06
CA GLN A 270 32.25 25.72 -4.85
C GLN A 270 32.18 24.38 -4.12
N LEU A 271 31.72 23.32 -4.80
CA LEU A 271 31.86 21.93 -4.36
C LEU A 271 32.53 21.01 -5.39
N ARG A 272 33.37 21.57 -6.28
CA ARG A 272 34.34 20.75 -7.03
C ARG A 272 35.64 20.67 -6.24
N SER A 273 35.60 20.01 -5.09
CA SER A 273 36.80 19.53 -4.40
C SER A 273 36.63 18.06 -4.05
N GLY A 274 37.15 17.22 -4.95
CA GLY A 274 37.68 15.90 -4.59
C GLY A 274 36.69 14.76 -4.42
N LEU A 275 36.06 14.29 -5.50
CA LEU A 275 35.74 12.87 -5.65
C LEU A 275 35.91 12.49 -7.14
N PRO A 276 36.99 11.79 -7.52
CA PRO A 276 37.05 11.09 -8.79
C PRO A 276 36.37 9.74 -8.60
N MET A 277 35.10 9.61 -8.96
CA MET A 277 34.53 8.29 -9.14
C MET A 277 33.64 8.29 -10.38
N VAL A 278 34.31 8.25 -11.53
CA VAL A 278 33.72 7.77 -12.77
C VAL A 278 33.44 6.28 -12.56
N PHE A 279 32.32 5.96 -11.94
CA PHE A 279 31.78 4.60 -12.02
C PHE A 279 31.16 4.45 -13.40
N GLN A 280 31.97 4.05 -14.38
CA GLN A 280 31.44 3.37 -15.55
C GLN A 280 30.81 2.06 -15.05
N LEU A 281 29.49 2.07 -14.86
CA LEU A 281 28.72 0.84 -14.72
C LEU A 281 29.04 -0.03 -15.96
N PRO A 282 29.50 -1.29 -15.78
CA PRO A 282 29.72 -2.18 -16.90
C PRO A 282 28.42 -2.33 -17.67
N ASN A 283 28.40 -1.84 -18.91
CA ASN A 283 27.30 -2.06 -19.83
C ASN A 283 27.39 -3.51 -20.28
N VAL A 284 26.91 -4.43 -19.44
CA VAL A 284 26.75 -5.84 -19.83
C VAL A 284 25.73 -5.84 -20.96
N ALA A 285 26.23 -6.09 -22.17
CA ALA A 285 25.44 -6.29 -23.37
C ALA A 285 24.59 -7.55 -23.20
N ASP A 286 23.45 -7.40 -22.52
CA ASP A 286 22.41 -8.41 -22.53
C ASP A 286 21.76 -8.38 -23.92
N SER A 287 21.75 -9.52 -24.59
CA SER A 287 21.05 -9.73 -25.85
C SER A 287 19.62 -9.21 -25.72
N THR A 288 19.24 -8.22 -26.53
CA THR A 288 17.88 -7.69 -26.64
C THR A 288 16.94 -8.82 -27.06
N SER A 289 16.30 -9.47 -26.09
CA SER A 289 15.25 -10.44 -26.37
C SER A 289 14.07 -9.73 -27.04
N ALA A 290 13.67 -10.20 -28.21
CA ALA A 290 12.57 -9.63 -29.00
C ALA A 290 11.17 -9.90 -28.40
N GLY A 291 11.08 -10.54 -27.22
CA GLY A 291 9.82 -10.87 -26.54
C GLY A 291 9.54 -10.01 -25.29
N PRO A 292 8.38 -10.25 -24.64
CA PRO A 292 8.06 -9.63 -23.35
C PRO A 292 9.06 -10.07 -22.28
N ILE A 293 9.39 -9.17 -21.37
CA ILE A 293 10.32 -9.38 -20.26
C ILE A 293 9.60 -10.11 -19.11
N TYR A 294 8.32 -9.81 -18.91
CA TYR A 294 7.53 -10.37 -17.82
C TYR A 294 7.32 -11.88 -17.95
N HIS A 295 7.47 -12.56 -16.81
CA HIS A 295 7.07 -13.95 -16.62
C HIS A 295 6.41 -14.09 -15.23
N PRO A 296 5.39 -14.95 -15.07
CA PRO A 296 4.69 -15.09 -13.78
C PRO A 296 5.60 -15.47 -12.59
N SER A 297 6.69 -16.19 -12.85
CA SER A 297 7.67 -16.57 -11.83
C SER A 297 8.70 -15.47 -11.51
N MET A 298 8.66 -14.33 -12.19
CA MET A 298 9.62 -13.24 -12.03
C MET A 298 9.20 -12.31 -10.90
N SER A 299 10.13 -11.97 -10.00
CA SER A 299 9.87 -10.97 -8.97
C SER A 299 9.61 -9.59 -9.56
N PHE A 300 8.68 -8.84 -8.96
CA PHE A 300 8.38 -7.44 -9.33
C PHE A 300 9.64 -6.57 -9.49
N ARG A 301 10.60 -6.67 -8.56
CA ARG A 301 11.87 -5.92 -8.62
C ARG A 301 12.71 -6.22 -9.86
N ARG A 302 12.79 -7.49 -10.24
CA ARG A 302 13.54 -7.91 -11.43
C ARG A 302 12.84 -7.48 -12.72
N TRP A 303 11.52 -7.57 -12.75
CA TRP A 303 10.71 -7.16 -13.89
C TRP A 303 10.81 -5.65 -14.13
N ILE A 304 10.48 -4.82 -13.13
CA ILE A 304 10.54 -3.35 -13.23
C ILE A 304 11.94 -2.86 -13.61
N PHE A 305 12.99 -3.40 -13.00
CA PHE A 305 14.35 -3.00 -13.33
C PHE A 305 14.71 -3.32 -14.79
N SER A 306 14.40 -4.54 -15.25
CA SER A 306 14.66 -4.96 -16.63
C SER A 306 13.86 -4.12 -17.63
N TRP A 307 12.60 -3.82 -17.30
CA TRP A 307 11.73 -3.02 -18.15
C TRP A 307 12.19 -1.57 -18.25
N ILE A 308 12.51 -0.93 -17.12
CA ILE A 308 13.09 0.42 -17.11
C ILE A 308 14.43 0.44 -17.85
N LYS A 309 15.33 -0.53 -17.62
CA LYS A 309 16.60 -0.63 -18.34
C LYS A 309 16.37 -0.67 -19.86
N LYS A 310 15.42 -1.48 -20.36
CA LYS A 310 15.05 -1.53 -21.78
C LYS A 310 14.48 -0.20 -22.27
N LEU A 311 13.56 0.42 -21.52
CA LEU A 311 12.95 1.71 -21.88
C LEU A 311 13.99 2.85 -21.92
N THR A 312 14.91 2.92 -20.96
CA THR A 312 15.96 3.93 -20.91
C THR A 312 16.93 3.81 -22.09
N LEU A 313 17.29 2.59 -22.50
CA LEU A 313 18.15 2.35 -23.67
C LEU A 313 17.51 2.83 -24.99
N HIS A 314 16.18 2.76 -25.08
CA HIS A 314 15.40 3.19 -26.25
C HIS A 314 14.79 4.58 -26.09
N ALA A 315 15.10 5.31 -25.01
CA ALA A 315 14.53 6.62 -24.75
C ALA A 315 15.08 7.65 -25.76
N THR A 316 14.18 8.32 -26.47
CA THR A 316 14.49 9.40 -27.42
C THR A 316 13.88 10.72 -26.94
N GLY A 317 14.51 11.85 -27.28
CA GLY A 317 14.02 13.19 -26.95
C GLY A 317 14.76 13.91 -25.81
N SER A 318 14.22 15.04 -25.35
CA SER A 318 14.86 15.94 -24.36
C SER A 318 15.05 15.31 -22.99
N ARG A 319 14.18 14.36 -22.62
CA ARG A 319 14.17 13.67 -21.31
C ARG A 319 15.08 12.45 -21.24
N ALA A 320 15.63 11.99 -22.37
CA ALA A 320 16.52 10.83 -22.40
C ALA A 320 17.75 11.01 -21.49
N SER A 321 18.29 12.24 -21.42
CA SER A 321 19.40 12.57 -20.52
C SER A 321 19.02 12.47 -19.04
N ILE A 322 17.79 12.86 -18.67
CA ILE A 322 17.26 12.75 -17.30
C ILE A 322 17.15 11.28 -16.90
N PHE A 323 16.65 10.43 -17.80
CA PHE A 323 16.49 9.00 -17.54
C PHE A 323 17.84 8.27 -17.43
N ASN A 324 18.79 8.60 -18.31
CA ASN A 324 20.15 8.05 -18.25
C ASN A 324 20.84 8.39 -16.92
N ALA A 325 20.67 9.63 -16.43
CA ALA A 325 21.22 10.03 -15.13
C ALA A 325 20.67 9.21 -13.96
N CYS A 326 19.42 8.75 -14.05
CA CYS A 326 18.78 7.96 -13.00
C CYS A 326 19.03 6.44 -13.13
N GLN A 327 19.69 5.97 -14.18
CA GLN A 327 19.80 4.53 -14.47
C GLN A 327 20.49 3.74 -13.34
N GLY A 328 21.52 4.30 -12.72
CA GLY A 328 22.26 3.65 -11.63
C GLY A 328 21.41 3.43 -10.37
N ILE A 329 20.64 4.44 -9.97
CA ILE A 329 19.85 4.40 -8.72
C ILE A 329 18.59 3.53 -8.83
N VAL A 330 17.99 3.43 -10.02
CA VAL A 330 16.77 2.62 -10.28
C VAL A 330 16.94 1.14 -9.88
N ARG A 331 18.17 0.59 -9.98
CA ARG A 331 18.47 -0.79 -9.54
C ARG A 331 18.24 -1.00 -8.04
N HIS A 332 18.45 0.04 -7.26
CA HIS A 332 18.54 -0.02 -5.82
C HIS A 332 17.31 0.54 -5.13
N ASP A 333 16.72 1.62 -5.65
CA ASP A 333 15.58 2.29 -5.07
C ASP A 333 14.31 2.11 -5.92
N MET A 334 13.43 1.22 -5.44
CA MET A 334 12.18 0.88 -6.12
C MET A 334 11.21 2.07 -6.22
N GLN A 335 11.17 2.95 -5.22
CA GLN A 335 10.25 4.09 -5.24
C GLN A 335 10.59 5.06 -6.37
N THR A 336 11.87 5.34 -6.61
CA THR A 336 12.32 6.12 -7.77
C THR A 336 12.00 5.39 -9.08
N ALA A 337 12.15 4.06 -9.12
CA ALA A 337 11.81 3.25 -10.30
C ALA A 337 10.33 3.37 -10.68
N ILE A 338 9.42 3.18 -9.71
CA ILE A 338 7.97 3.29 -9.90
C ILE A 338 7.58 4.71 -10.32
N TYR A 339 8.17 5.73 -9.71
CA TYR A 339 7.91 7.13 -10.05
C TYR A 339 8.34 7.48 -11.48
N LEU A 340 9.47 6.96 -11.95
CA LEU A 340 9.99 7.22 -13.30
C LEU A 340 9.25 6.47 -14.40
N LEU A 341 8.62 5.33 -14.08
CA LEU A 341 8.01 4.44 -15.06
C LEU A 341 6.97 5.15 -15.97
N PRO A 342 6.00 5.93 -15.47
CA PRO A 342 5.04 6.64 -16.31
C PRO A 342 5.71 7.62 -17.29
N TYR A 343 6.74 8.35 -16.83
CA TYR A 343 7.48 9.29 -17.68
C TYR A 343 8.26 8.58 -18.79
N LEU A 344 8.88 7.44 -18.47
CA LEU A 344 9.62 6.62 -19.42
C LEU A 344 8.71 6.05 -20.50
N VAL A 345 7.61 5.41 -20.08
CA VAL A 345 6.63 4.82 -21.01
C VAL A 345 6.01 5.91 -21.89
N LEU A 346 5.58 7.03 -21.32
CA LEU A 346 5.05 8.15 -22.10
C LEU A 346 6.08 8.64 -23.13
N SER A 347 7.34 8.84 -22.73
CA SER A 347 8.39 9.29 -23.65
C SER A 347 8.62 8.32 -24.80
N ALA A 348 8.62 7.01 -24.51
CA ALA A 348 8.83 5.95 -25.49
C ALA A 348 7.62 5.80 -26.43
N VAL A 349 6.39 6.03 -25.96
CA VAL A 349 5.18 5.98 -26.80
C VAL A 349 5.10 7.21 -27.70
N CYS A 350 5.42 8.40 -27.17
CA CYS A 350 5.36 9.66 -27.92
C CYS A 350 6.46 9.81 -28.98
N HIS A 351 7.67 9.29 -28.73
CA HIS A 351 8.84 9.51 -29.60
C HIS A 351 9.47 8.22 -30.16
N GLY A 352 8.95 7.05 -29.79
CA GLY A 352 9.48 5.75 -30.23
C GLY A 352 8.95 5.28 -31.58
N THR A 353 9.50 4.16 -32.04
CA THR A 353 9.06 3.48 -33.27
C THR A 353 7.76 2.72 -33.05
N GLN A 354 7.06 2.37 -34.14
CA GLN A 354 5.84 1.55 -34.08
C GLN A 354 6.09 0.19 -33.41
N GLU A 355 7.25 -0.44 -33.69
CA GLU A 355 7.67 -1.68 -33.03
C GLU A 355 7.90 -1.49 -31.53
N GLY A 356 8.49 -0.36 -31.12
CA GLY A 356 8.65 0.00 -29.71
C GLY A 356 7.30 0.11 -28.99
N ARG A 357 6.32 0.79 -29.61
CA ARG A 357 4.95 0.90 -29.08
C ARG A 357 4.28 -0.47 -28.95
N HIS A 358 4.41 -1.32 -29.98
CA HIS A 358 3.87 -2.68 -29.92
C HIS A 358 4.54 -3.52 -28.82
N SER A 359 5.85 -3.40 -28.64
CA SER A 359 6.55 -4.09 -27.54
C SER A 359 6.08 -3.63 -26.16
N ILE A 360 5.76 -2.35 -25.98
CA ILE A 360 5.19 -1.83 -24.72
C ILE A 360 3.78 -2.39 -24.50
N ALA A 361 2.94 -2.40 -25.53
CA ALA A 361 1.60 -2.98 -25.46
C ALA A 361 1.64 -4.47 -25.10
N GLN A 362 2.53 -5.24 -25.73
CA GLN A 362 2.73 -6.66 -25.44
C GLN A 362 3.22 -6.90 -24.01
N GLU A 363 4.11 -6.05 -23.49
CA GLU A 363 4.56 -6.15 -22.10
C GLU A 363 3.39 -5.95 -21.12
N ILE A 364 2.58 -4.91 -21.33
CA ILE A 364 1.38 -4.64 -20.53
C ILE A 364 0.40 -5.81 -20.61
N LEU A 365 0.12 -6.30 -21.81
CA LEU A 365 -0.76 -7.45 -22.03
C LEU A 365 -0.24 -8.72 -21.36
N SER A 366 1.06 -8.98 -21.40
CA SER A 366 1.63 -10.18 -20.77
C SER A 366 1.38 -10.25 -19.25
N VAL A 367 1.38 -9.10 -18.57
CA VAL A 367 1.04 -9.01 -17.14
C VAL A 367 -0.46 -9.21 -16.92
N LEU A 368 -1.30 -8.56 -17.74
CA LEU A 368 -2.75 -8.60 -17.60
C LEU A 368 -3.34 -9.97 -18.01
N ASP A 369 -2.81 -10.60 -19.04
CA ASP A 369 -3.25 -11.94 -19.51
C ASP A 369 -2.81 -13.02 -18.53
N ALA A 370 -1.61 -12.92 -17.95
CA ALA A 370 -1.22 -13.79 -16.84
C ALA A 370 -2.18 -13.63 -15.65
N ALA A 371 -2.61 -12.40 -15.37
CA ALA A 371 -3.61 -12.14 -14.35
C ALA A 371 -4.97 -12.76 -14.67
N ALA A 372 -5.44 -12.64 -15.92
CA ALA A 372 -6.76 -13.06 -16.38
C ALA A 372 -6.89 -14.57 -16.70
N SER A 373 -5.77 -15.25 -17.00
CA SER A 373 -5.73 -16.68 -17.36
C SER A 373 -5.81 -17.62 -16.15
N GLU A 374 -5.39 -17.15 -14.96
CA GLU A 374 -5.53 -17.89 -13.70
C GLU A 374 -6.99 -17.90 -13.22
N ASN A 375 -7.90 -18.47 -14.02
CA ASN A 375 -9.27 -18.74 -13.61
C ASN A 375 -9.35 -20.12 -12.95
N SER A 376 -10.10 -20.15 -11.84
CA SER A 376 -10.59 -21.30 -11.07
C SER A 376 -9.66 -21.93 -10.02
N GLY A 377 -9.77 -21.44 -8.77
CA GLY A 377 -9.80 -22.34 -7.59
C GLY A 377 -8.56 -22.42 -6.67
N ALA A 378 -7.47 -21.70 -6.91
CA ALA A 378 -6.22 -21.89 -6.14
C ALA A 378 -5.63 -20.61 -5.49
N SER A 379 -6.43 -19.59 -5.21
CA SER A 379 -5.97 -18.37 -4.52
C SER A 379 -5.97 -18.50 -2.98
N VAL A 380 -5.36 -19.55 -2.43
CA VAL A 380 -5.16 -19.71 -0.96
C VAL A 380 -3.68 -19.95 -0.60
N HIS A 381 -2.73 -19.57 -1.45
CA HIS A 381 -1.31 -19.58 -1.08
C HIS A 381 -0.73 -18.17 -0.97
N GLY A 382 -0.87 -17.62 0.24
CA GLY A 382 -0.43 -16.30 0.71
C GLY A 382 1.09 -16.05 0.74
N PHE A 383 1.90 -16.75 -0.07
CA PHE A 383 3.33 -16.44 -0.19
C PHE A 383 3.82 -16.20 -1.63
N SER A 384 3.10 -16.66 -2.66
CA SER A 384 3.48 -16.41 -4.07
C SER A 384 2.52 -15.49 -4.84
N GLY A 385 1.30 -15.28 -4.36
CA GLY A 385 0.30 -14.42 -5.02
C GLY A 385 0.64 -12.92 -5.01
N GLY A 386 1.20 -12.43 -3.91
CA GLY A 386 1.43 -10.99 -3.72
C GLY A 386 2.44 -10.36 -4.70
N GLN A 387 3.38 -11.12 -5.26
CA GLN A 387 4.34 -10.56 -6.23
C GLN A 387 3.70 -10.25 -7.58
N SER A 388 2.73 -11.06 -8.02
CA SER A 388 1.99 -10.81 -9.26
C SER A 388 1.06 -9.59 -9.10
N GLU A 389 0.42 -9.46 -7.94
CA GLU A 389 -0.48 -8.34 -7.63
C GLU A 389 0.22 -6.97 -7.69
N VAL A 390 1.45 -6.86 -7.17
CA VAL A 390 2.22 -5.61 -7.23
C VAL A 390 2.57 -5.22 -8.68
N CYS A 391 2.84 -6.20 -9.55
CA CYS A 391 3.04 -5.97 -10.98
C CYS A 391 1.76 -5.40 -11.61
N ILE A 392 0.62 -6.04 -11.34
CA ILE A 392 -0.69 -5.64 -11.89
C ILE A 392 -1.09 -4.24 -11.42
N GLN A 393 -0.94 -3.92 -10.12
CA GLN A 393 -1.23 -2.59 -9.59
C GLN A 393 -0.33 -1.51 -10.18
N SER A 394 0.94 -1.84 -10.45
CA SER A 394 1.87 -0.93 -11.13
C SER A 394 1.46 -0.67 -12.58
N VAL A 395 0.97 -1.69 -13.29
CA VAL A 395 0.39 -1.54 -14.64
C VAL A 395 -0.86 -0.68 -14.60
N PHE A 396 -1.79 -0.91 -13.68
CA PHE A 396 -2.99 -0.07 -13.58
C PHE A 396 -2.65 1.39 -13.25
N THR A 397 -1.72 1.62 -12.32
CA THR A 397 -1.24 2.97 -12.01
C THR A 397 -0.64 3.64 -13.25
N LEU A 398 0.13 2.90 -14.05
CA LEU A 398 0.66 3.39 -15.33
C LEU A 398 -0.47 3.76 -16.31
N LEU A 399 -1.47 2.89 -16.49
CA LEU A 399 -2.61 3.14 -17.38
C LEU A 399 -3.43 4.36 -16.94
N ASP A 400 -3.70 4.49 -15.64
CA ASP A 400 -4.41 5.62 -15.04
C ASP A 400 -3.64 6.93 -15.31
N ASN A 401 -2.32 6.91 -15.13
CA ASN A 401 -1.47 8.08 -15.38
C ASN A 401 -1.45 8.47 -16.88
N LEU A 402 -1.38 7.49 -17.79
CA LEU A 402 -1.41 7.74 -19.23
C LEU A 402 -2.78 8.25 -19.69
N GLY A 403 -3.88 7.67 -19.18
CA GLY A 403 -5.24 8.13 -19.45
C GLY A 403 -5.46 9.56 -18.96
N GLN A 404 -5.06 9.87 -17.73
CA GLN A 404 -5.14 11.23 -17.20
C GLN A 404 -4.32 12.23 -18.03
N TRP A 405 -3.14 11.85 -18.51
CA TRP A 405 -2.35 12.70 -19.39
C TRP A 405 -3.07 13.00 -20.72
N VAL A 406 -3.75 12.00 -21.31
CA VAL A 406 -4.58 12.20 -22.51
C VAL A 406 -5.71 13.20 -22.21
N ASP A 407 -6.45 12.99 -21.11
CA ASP A 407 -7.55 13.87 -20.71
C ASP A 407 -7.09 15.32 -20.47
N ASP A 408 -5.95 15.50 -19.79
CA ASP A 408 -5.34 16.81 -19.54
C ASP A 408 -5.00 17.52 -20.85
N VAL A 409 -4.38 16.82 -21.81
CA VAL A 409 -4.02 17.37 -23.13
C VAL A 409 -5.27 17.70 -23.95
N GLU A 410 -6.28 16.84 -23.96
CA GLU A 410 -7.56 17.09 -24.64
C GLU A 410 -8.29 18.30 -24.04
N GLN A 411 -8.28 18.44 -22.72
CA GLN A 411 -8.87 19.58 -22.02
C GLN A 411 -8.12 20.89 -22.36
N GLU A 412 -6.78 20.88 -22.35
CA GLU A 412 -5.97 22.04 -22.74
C GLU A 412 -6.25 22.46 -24.19
N LEU A 413 -6.36 21.50 -25.10
CA LEU A 413 -6.73 21.73 -26.50
C LEU A 413 -8.13 22.34 -26.62
N ALA A 414 -9.13 21.81 -25.90
CA ALA A 414 -10.50 22.35 -25.90
C ALA A 414 -10.56 23.80 -25.36
N LEU A 415 -9.82 24.10 -24.30
CA LEU A 415 -9.71 25.46 -23.74
C LEU A 415 -9.05 26.41 -24.74
N SER A 416 -7.99 25.98 -25.44
CA SER A 416 -7.30 26.82 -26.44
C SER A 416 -8.21 27.17 -27.64
N LEU A 417 -9.04 26.23 -28.10
CA LEU A 417 -10.03 26.45 -29.15
C LEU A 417 -11.12 27.43 -28.71
N SER A 418 -11.59 27.33 -27.46
CA SER A 418 -12.60 28.24 -26.92
C SER A 418 -12.09 29.69 -26.78
N GLN A 419 -10.84 29.89 -26.35
CA GLN A 419 -10.22 31.22 -26.21
C GLN A 419 -9.96 31.92 -27.56
N SER A 420 -9.75 31.15 -28.63
CA SER A 420 -9.62 31.69 -30.00
C SER A 420 -10.92 32.30 -30.55
N SER A 421 -12.08 31.91 -29.99
CA SER A 421 -13.40 32.40 -30.41
C SER A 421 -13.83 33.71 -29.71
N VAL A 422 -13.34 33.97 -28.49
CA VAL A 422 -13.68 35.16 -27.68
C VAL A 422 -12.75 36.35 -27.95
N SER A 423 -11.55 36.12 -28.49
CA SER A 423 -10.51 37.14 -28.71
C SER A 423 -10.59 37.90 -30.03
N LYS A 424 -11.71 37.80 -30.78
CA LYS A 424 -11.92 38.57 -32.03
C LYS A 424 -12.13 40.09 -31.84
N GLN A 425 -12.08 40.65 -30.62
CA GLN A 425 -12.36 42.07 -30.41
C GLN A 425 -11.26 42.97 -29.84
N GLN A 426 -10.07 42.50 -29.46
CA GLN A 426 -8.97 43.42 -29.11
C GLN A 426 -7.61 42.94 -29.61
N LYS A 427 -7.15 43.55 -30.71
CA LYS A 427 -5.76 43.49 -31.18
C LYS A 427 -4.87 44.31 -30.25
N SER A 428 -3.97 43.65 -29.52
CA SER A 428 -2.70 44.23 -29.10
C SER A 428 -1.57 43.28 -29.49
N LYS A 429 -0.67 43.78 -30.36
CA LYS A 429 0.58 43.13 -30.78
C LYS A 429 1.50 43.02 -29.57
N ASP A 430 1.72 41.78 -29.12
CA ASP A 430 3.00 41.25 -28.61
C ASP A 430 2.71 39.98 -27.81
N GLN A 431 2.40 38.90 -28.52
CA GLN A 431 2.58 37.55 -28.02
C GLN A 431 3.23 36.73 -29.14
N SER A 432 4.41 36.20 -28.83
CA SER A 432 5.16 35.28 -29.68
C SER A 432 4.28 34.12 -30.15
N PRO A 433 4.36 33.69 -31.42
CA PRO A 433 3.62 32.55 -31.89
C PRO A 433 4.24 31.30 -31.24
N VAL A 434 3.62 30.77 -30.20
CA VAL A 434 3.84 29.36 -29.85
C VAL A 434 3.34 28.57 -31.06
N SER A 435 4.27 27.85 -31.67
CA SER A 435 4.23 27.35 -33.03
C SER A 435 3.03 26.43 -33.26
N LEU A 436 2.24 26.67 -34.32
CA LEU A 436 1.19 25.75 -34.80
C LEU A 436 1.72 24.30 -34.95
N THR A 437 3.01 24.14 -35.25
CA THR A 437 3.72 22.85 -35.35
C THR A 437 3.84 22.07 -34.04
N ASP A 438 3.93 22.74 -32.89
CA ASP A 438 4.05 22.07 -31.58
C ASP A 438 2.69 21.49 -31.15
N GLN A 439 1.58 22.17 -31.49
CA GLN A 439 0.22 21.67 -31.24
C GLN A 439 -0.12 20.47 -32.12
N ASP A 440 0.24 20.52 -33.41
CA ASP A 440 0.04 19.39 -34.32
C ASP A 440 0.84 18.15 -33.87
N GLN A 441 2.05 18.35 -33.35
CA GLN A 441 2.87 17.26 -32.81
C GLN A 441 2.27 16.67 -31.51
N LEU A 442 1.75 17.50 -30.60
CA LEU A 442 1.07 17.04 -29.39
C LEU A 442 -0.20 16.23 -29.70
N ILE A 443 -0.97 16.64 -30.72
CA ILE A 443 -2.15 15.90 -31.16
C ILE A 443 -1.76 14.51 -31.68
N VAL A 444 -0.69 14.42 -32.48
CA VAL A 444 -0.19 13.14 -32.99
C VAL A 444 0.31 12.25 -31.84
N GLN A 445 1.00 12.83 -30.85
CA GLN A 445 1.44 12.11 -29.65
C GLN A 445 0.26 11.60 -28.82
N CYS A 446 -0.76 12.42 -28.62
CA CYS A 446 -1.99 12.06 -27.94
C CYS A 446 -2.67 10.86 -28.62
N LYS A 447 -2.79 10.89 -29.96
CA LYS A 447 -3.32 9.75 -30.74
C LYS A 447 -2.55 8.45 -30.49
N TYR A 448 -1.21 8.49 -30.44
CA TYR A 448 -0.42 7.28 -30.17
C TYR A 448 -0.67 6.69 -28.79
N VAL A 449 -0.89 7.53 -27.77
CA VAL A 449 -1.23 7.06 -26.42
C VAL A 449 -2.65 6.50 -26.37
N SER A 450 -3.61 7.15 -27.03
CA SER A 450 -4.99 6.63 -27.13
C SER A 450 -5.08 5.32 -27.92
N GLU A 451 -4.28 5.15 -28.98
CA GLU A 451 -4.13 3.88 -29.70
C GLU A 451 -3.57 2.77 -28.80
N LEU A 452 -2.58 3.09 -27.95
CA LEU A 452 -2.05 2.13 -26.99
C LEU A 452 -3.11 1.70 -25.95
N LEU A 453 -3.85 2.66 -25.39
CA LEU A 453 -4.89 2.38 -24.39
C LEU A 453 -6.05 1.57 -24.98
N SER A 454 -6.44 1.87 -26.21
CA SER A 454 -7.50 1.13 -26.92
C SER A 454 -7.07 -0.25 -27.43
N ALA A 455 -5.78 -0.49 -27.60
CA ALA A 455 -5.25 -1.81 -27.97
C ALA A 455 -5.43 -2.87 -26.87
N ILE A 456 -5.67 -2.46 -25.62
CA ILE A 456 -5.82 -3.37 -24.48
C ILE A 456 -7.29 -3.78 -24.33
N PRO A 457 -7.62 -5.09 -24.38
CA PRO A 457 -8.99 -5.54 -24.22
C PRO A 457 -9.57 -5.21 -22.84
N LYS A 458 -10.75 -4.56 -22.82
CA LYS A 458 -11.46 -4.18 -21.58
C LYS A 458 -11.83 -5.38 -20.71
N VAL A 459 -12.14 -6.53 -21.31
CA VAL A 459 -12.43 -7.78 -20.57
C VAL A 459 -11.21 -8.27 -19.80
N THR A 460 -10.01 -8.19 -20.40
CA THR A 460 -8.76 -8.52 -19.71
C THR A 460 -8.50 -7.56 -18.56
N LEU A 461 -8.69 -6.25 -18.77
CA LEU A 461 -8.59 -5.24 -17.71
C LEU A 461 -9.57 -5.50 -16.56
N ALA A 462 -10.81 -5.87 -16.88
CA ALA A 462 -11.84 -6.19 -15.89
C ALA A 462 -11.45 -7.43 -15.06
N ARG A 463 -11.05 -8.52 -15.70
CA ARG A 463 -10.62 -9.76 -15.03
C ARG A 463 -9.36 -9.58 -14.18
N ALA A 464 -8.36 -8.88 -14.70
CA ALA A 464 -7.16 -8.55 -13.95
C ALA A 464 -7.46 -7.65 -12.74
N SER A 465 -8.35 -6.67 -12.90
CA SER A 465 -8.81 -5.81 -11.78
C SER A 465 -9.56 -6.59 -10.72
N PHE A 466 -10.43 -7.52 -11.14
CA PHE A 466 -11.20 -8.39 -10.25
C PHE A 466 -10.27 -9.25 -9.38
N ARG A 467 -9.25 -9.87 -9.99
CA ARG A 467 -8.23 -10.64 -9.28
C ARG A 467 -7.51 -9.82 -8.21
N CYS A 468 -7.20 -8.56 -8.51
CA CYS A 468 -6.54 -7.65 -7.57
C CYS A 468 -7.48 -7.02 -6.54
N GLN A 469 -8.73 -7.52 -6.41
CA GLN A 469 -9.75 -6.99 -5.51
C GLN A 469 -10.10 -5.51 -5.74
N ALA A 470 -9.76 -4.97 -6.92
CA ALA A 470 -10.10 -3.63 -7.34
C ALA A 470 -11.48 -3.63 -8.04
N TYR A 471 -12.51 -4.02 -7.30
CA TYR A 471 -13.84 -4.33 -7.86
C TYR A 471 -14.49 -3.13 -8.57
N ALA A 472 -14.32 -1.91 -8.05
CA ALA A 472 -14.84 -0.69 -8.71
C ALA A 472 -14.19 -0.44 -10.07
N ARG A 473 -12.89 -0.71 -10.20
CA ARG A 473 -12.16 -0.62 -11.48
C ARG A 473 -12.59 -1.74 -12.43
N SER A 474 -12.77 -2.95 -11.91
CA SER A 474 -13.30 -4.08 -12.69
C SER A 474 -14.66 -3.75 -13.28
N LEU A 475 -15.56 -3.20 -12.44
CA LEU A 475 -16.88 -2.76 -12.84
C LEU A 475 -16.82 -1.71 -13.94
N MET A 476 -16.01 -0.67 -13.78
CA MET A 476 -15.84 0.39 -14.78
C MET A 476 -15.47 -0.17 -16.16
N TYR A 477 -14.46 -1.05 -16.23
CA TYR A 477 -14.02 -1.63 -17.50
C TYR A 477 -15.07 -2.58 -18.10
N PHE A 478 -15.70 -3.41 -17.27
CA PHE A 478 -16.66 -4.39 -17.75
C PHE A 478 -17.97 -3.73 -18.19
N GLU A 479 -18.49 -2.74 -17.46
CA GLU A 479 -19.63 -1.94 -17.92
C GLU A 479 -19.34 -1.23 -19.24
N SER A 480 -18.13 -0.66 -19.39
CA SER A 480 -17.73 -0.02 -20.64
C SER A 480 -17.72 -1.02 -21.81
N HIS A 481 -17.23 -2.25 -21.58
CA HIS A 481 -17.26 -3.32 -22.58
C HIS A 481 -18.70 -3.71 -22.97
N VAL A 482 -19.57 -3.93 -21.99
CA VAL A 482 -20.96 -4.31 -22.21
C VAL A 482 -21.73 -3.20 -22.93
N ARG A 483 -21.49 -1.93 -22.60
CA ARG A 483 -22.11 -0.77 -23.28
C ARG A 483 -21.69 -0.67 -24.75
N GLU A 484 -20.45 -1.01 -25.09
CA GLU A 484 -19.98 -1.04 -26.49
C GLU A 484 -20.56 -2.21 -27.28
N LYS A 485 -20.71 -3.38 -26.65
CA LYS A 485 -21.25 -4.61 -27.27
C LYS A 485 -22.76 -4.56 -27.46
N SER A 486 -23.50 -4.14 -26.42
CA SER A 486 -24.96 -4.23 -26.34
C SER A 486 -25.68 -2.88 -26.46
N GLY A 487 -24.96 -1.76 -26.54
CA GLY A 487 -25.51 -0.41 -26.54
C GLY A 487 -25.69 0.19 -25.15
N SER A 488 -25.90 1.51 -25.06
CA SER A 488 -25.99 2.19 -23.76
C SER A 488 -27.34 1.96 -23.07
N PHE A 489 -27.30 1.98 -21.74
CA PHE A 489 -28.46 2.32 -20.93
C PHE A 489 -28.78 3.80 -21.16
N ASN A 490 -29.73 4.09 -22.03
CA ASN A 490 -30.41 5.36 -22.00
C ASN A 490 -31.69 5.17 -21.16
N PRO A 491 -31.81 5.80 -19.97
CA PRO A 491 -33.04 5.76 -19.17
C PRO A 491 -34.28 6.25 -19.92
N ALA A 492 -34.10 6.98 -21.02
CA ALA A 492 -35.15 7.48 -21.90
C ALA A 492 -35.36 6.65 -23.18
N ALA A 493 -34.66 5.54 -23.38
CA ALA A 493 -34.88 4.65 -24.54
C ALA A 493 -35.97 3.62 -24.25
N GLU A 494 -36.93 3.46 -25.16
CA GLU A 494 -38.02 2.47 -25.08
C GLU A 494 -37.54 1.01 -25.12
N ARG A 495 -36.28 0.76 -25.50
CA ARG A 495 -35.65 -0.57 -25.46
C ARG A 495 -34.28 -0.47 -24.84
N SER A 496 -34.08 -1.19 -23.74
CA SER A 496 -32.76 -1.52 -23.23
C SER A 496 -31.98 -2.36 -24.26
N GLY A 497 -30.65 -2.29 -24.22
CA GLY A 497 -29.80 -3.23 -24.95
C GLY A 497 -30.16 -4.68 -24.64
N ILE A 498 -29.90 -5.59 -25.58
CA ILE A 498 -30.00 -7.04 -25.31
C ILE A 498 -28.68 -7.45 -24.64
N PHE A 499 -28.76 -7.81 -23.36
CA PHE A 499 -27.63 -8.30 -22.60
C PHE A 499 -27.55 -9.82 -22.70
N GLU A 500 -26.34 -10.35 -22.81
CA GLU A 500 -26.09 -11.78 -22.73
C GLU A 500 -26.07 -12.20 -21.25
N ASP A 501 -26.63 -13.38 -20.94
CA ASP A 501 -26.70 -13.84 -19.56
C ASP A 501 -25.31 -14.09 -18.95
N GLU A 502 -24.29 -14.36 -19.76
CA GLU A 502 -22.89 -14.46 -19.32
C GLU A 502 -22.34 -13.12 -18.82
N ASP A 503 -22.59 -12.04 -19.56
CA ASP A 503 -22.17 -10.69 -19.18
C ASP A 503 -22.88 -10.22 -17.90
N VAL A 504 -24.18 -10.51 -17.79
CA VAL A 504 -24.95 -10.22 -16.56
C VAL A 504 -24.42 -11.03 -15.38
N SER A 505 -24.11 -12.31 -15.57
CA SER A 505 -23.56 -13.17 -14.51
C SER A 505 -22.23 -12.62 -13.98
N HIS A 506 -21.33 -12.18 -14.87
CA HIS A 506 -20.05 -11.61 -14.45
C HIS A 506 -20.21 -10.23 -13.78
N LEU A 507 -21.13 -9.39 -14.24
CA LEU A 507 -21.49 -8.15 -13.53
C LEU A 507 -22.01 -8.46 -12.12
N MET A 508 -22.90 -9.44 -11.98
CA MET A 508 -23.43 -9.85 -10.68
C MET A 508 -22.31 -10.34 -9.75
N GLU A 509 -21.32 -11.07 -10.28
CA GLU A 509 -20.13 -11.47 -9.52
C GLU A 509 -19.37 -10.23 -9.00
N ILE A 510 -19.10 -9.23 -9.85
CA ILE A 510 -18.41 -7.99 -9.48
C ILE A 510 -19.19 -7.20 -8.42
N TYR A 511 -20.51 -6.99 -8.63
CA TYR A 511 -21.37 -6.28 -7.67
C TYR A 511 -21.47 -7.03 -6.33
N SER A 512 -21.40 -8.36 -6.34
CA SER A 512 -21.40 -9.15 -5.11
C SER A 512 -20.15 -8.88 -4.28
N CYS A 513 -19.01 -8.61 -4.91
CA CYS A 513 -17.77 -8.26 -4.23
C CYS A 513 -17.71 -6.78 -3.80
N LEU A 514 -18.53 -5.91 -4.41
CA LEU A 514 -18.71 -4.51 -3.97
C LEU A 514 -19.67 -4.38 -2.78
N ASP A 515 -20.36 -5.46 -2.39
CA ASP A 515 -21.38 -5.47 -1.35
C ASP A 515 -22.51 -4.44 -1.59
N GLU A 516 -22.90 -4.26 -2.87
CA GLU A 516 -24.02 -3.40 -3.28
C GLU A 516 -25.26 -4.22 -3.68
N PRO A 517 -26.18 -4.53 -2.73
CA PRO A 517 -27.34 -5.36 -2.99
C PRO A 517 -28.35 -4.74 -3.95
N ASP A 518 -28.49 -3.41 -3.92
CA ASP A 518 -29.41 -2.68 -4.79
C ASP A 518 -29.02 -2.86 -6.27
N GLY A 519 -27.72 -2.75 -6.58
CA GLY A 519 -27.18 -2.98 -7.92
C GLY A 519 -27.39 -4.42 -8.41
N LEU A 520 -27.19 -5.41 -7.55
CA LEU A 520 -27.46 -6.81 -7.85
C LEU A 520 -28.94 -7.06 -8.21
N SER A 521 -29.86 -6.46 -7.45
CA SER A 521 -31.29 -6.57 -7.72
C SER A 521 -31.65 -5.96 -9.08
N GLY A 522 -31.04 -4.81 -9.43
CA GLY A 522 -31.23 -4.17 -10.73
C GLY A 522 -30.72 -5.01 -11.90
N LEU A 523 -29.54 -5.63 -11.77
CA LEU A 523 -28.96 -6.50 -12.80
C LEU A 523 -29.78 -7.77 -13.01
N SER A 524 -30.40 -8.30 -11.96
CA SER A 524 -31.25 -9.48 -12.04
C SER A 524 -32.43 -9.30 -13.01
N CYS A 525 -32.97 -8.07 -13.11
CA CYS A 525 -34.02 -7.71 -14.05
C CYS A 525 -33.58 -7.69 -15.52
N LEU A 526 -32.27 -7.70 -15.78
CA LEU A 526 -31.70 -7.67 -17.13
C LEU A 526 -31.43 -9.07 -17.69
N SER A 527 -31.35 -10.07 -16.83
CA SER A 527 -31.21 -11.46 -17.25
C SER A 527 -32.54 -11.97 -17.82
N LYS A 528 -32.45 -12.81 -18.85
CA LYS A 528 -33.63 -13.47 -19.43
C LYS A 528 -34.15 -14.60 -18.55
N SER A 529 -33.29 -15.18 -17.72
CA SER A 529 -33.65 -16.23 -16.76
C SER A 529 -32.80 -16.13 -15.51
N LEU A 530 -33.42 -15.72 -14.41
CA LEU A 530 -32.75 -15.68 -13.11
C LEU A 530 -32.47 -17.11 -12.63
N ARG A 531 -31.20 -17.46 -12.42
CA ARG A 531 -30.85 -18.76 -11.85
C ARG A 531 -31.14 -18.72 -10.35
N LEU A 532 -31.53 -19.85 -9.77
CA LEU A 532 -31.73 -19.96 -8.32
C LEU A 532 -30.48 -19.59 -7.51
N GLN A 533 -29.29 -19.85 -8.06
CA GLN A 533 -28.01 -19.46 -7.46
C GLN A 533 -27.84 -17.94 -7.40
N ASP A 534 -28.28 -17.23 -8.44
CA ASP A 534 -28.20 -15.77 -8.54
C ASP A 534 -29.16 -15.11 -7.54
N GLN A 535 -30.37 -15.66 -7.39
CA GLN A 535 -31.33 -15.20 -6.39
C GLN A 535 -30.84 -15.42 -4.95
N LEU A 536 -30.21 -16.56 -4.69
CA LEU A 536 -29.59 -16.86 -3.40
C LEU A 536 -28.43 -15.91 -3.11
N LEU A 537 -27.61 -15.56 -4.12
CA LEU A 537 -26.54 -14.58 -3.98
C LEU A 537 -27.06 -13.18 -3.65
N ILE A 538 -28.10 -12.72 -4.36
CA ILE A 538 -28.77 -11.42 -4.10
C ILE A 538 -29.26 -11.37 -2.66
N ASN A 539 -30.00 -12.39 -2.21
CA ASN A 539 -30.56 -12.43 -0.86
C ASN A 539 -29.47 -12.50 0.22
N LYS A 540 -28.37 -13.23 -0.02
CA LYS A 540 -27.21 -13.25 0.89
C LYS A 540 -26.60 -11.86 1.06
N LYS A 541 -26.40 -11.14 -0.05
CA LYS A 541 -25.77 -9.80 -0.03
C LYS A 541 -26.70 -8.71 0.49
N ALA A 542 -28.00 -8.84 0.27
CA ALA A 542 -29.01 -7.95 0.85
C ALA A 542 -29.23 -8.15 2.36
N GLY A 543 -28.66 -9.20 2.95
CA GLY A 543 -28.87 -9.55 4.35
C GLY A 543 -30.22 -10.20 4.65
N ASN A 544 -30.96 -10.62 3.61
CA ASN A 544 -32.24 -11.33 3.73
C ASN A 544 -32.02 -12.81 4.07
N TRP A 545 -31.35 -13.07 5.19
CA TRP A 545 -30.91 -14.40 5.61
C TRP A 545 -32.05 -15.39 5.85
N ALA A 546 -33.26 -14.91 6.14
CA ALA A 546 -34.45 -15.75 6.27
C ALA A 546 -34.81 -16.46 4.95
N ASP A 547 -34.83 -15.71 3.84
CA ASP A 547 -35.10 -16.28 2.51
C ASP A 547 -33.95 -17.19 2.05
N VAL A 548 -32.71 -16.82 2.36
CA VAL A 548 -31.55 -17.68 2.11
C VAL A 548 -31.66 -18.99 2.88
N LEU A 549 -32.05 -18.95 4.15
CA LEU A 549 -32.23 -20.15 4.97
C LEU A 549 -33.28 -21.07 4.35
N THR A 550 -34.45 -20.56 3.95
CA THR A 550 -35.48 -21.39 3.30
C THR A 550 -34.97 -22.07 2.03
N SER A 551 -34.17 -21.36 1.23
CA SER A 551 -33.56 -21.90 0.01
C SER A 551 -32.50 -22.96 0.32
N CYS A 552 -31.69 -22.74 1.36
CA CYS A 552 -30.70 -23.70 1.86
C CYS A 552 -31.35 -24.95 2.45
N GLU A 553 -32.45 -24.82 3.19
CA GLU A 553 -33.22 -25.94 3.74
C GLU A 553 -33.87 -26.77 2.63
N GLN A 554 -34.43 -26.14 1.61
CA GLN A 554 -34.95 -26.83 0.42
C GLN A 554 -33.82 -27.60 -0.30
N ALA A 555 -32.67 -26.96 -0.51
CA ALA A 555 -31.52 -27.63 -1.11
C ALA A 555 -31.01 -28.80 -0.25
N LEU A 556 -31.07 -28.67 1.08
CA LEU A 556 -30.70 -29.72 2.01
C LEU A 556 -31.68 -30.90 1.98
N GLN A 557 -32.98 -30.66 1.78
CA GLN A 557 -33.96 -31.74 1.59
C GLN A 557 -33.66 -32.57 0.33
N MET A 558 -33.16 -31.93 -0.72
CA MET A 558 -32.77 -32.60 -1.97
C MET A 558 -31.45 -33.36 -1.82
N GLU A 559 -30.49 -32.81 -1.07
CA GLU A 559 -29.15 -33.37 -0.85
C GLU A 559 -28.82 -33.50 0.65
N PRO A 560 -29.46 -34.43 1.39
CA PRO A 560 -29.35 -34.48 2.86
C PRO A 560 -27.97 -34.88 3.38
N THR A 561 -27.15 -35.51 2.54
CA THR A 561 -25.80 -35.97 2.87
C THR A 561 -24.71 -34.96 2.52
N SER A 562 -25.06 -33.83 1.89
CA SER A 562 -24.07 -32.84 1.42
C SER A 562 -23.57 -31.96 2.56
N VAL A 563 -22.26 -32.02 2.80
CA VAL A 563 -21.55 -31.21 3.81
C VAL A 563 -21.68 -29.72 3.52
N GLN A 564 -21.56 -29.33 2.24
CA GLN A 564 -21.65 -27.92 1.85
C GLN A 564 -23.03 -27.33 2.17
N ARG A 565 -24.11 -28.09 1.98
CA ARG A 565 -25.47 -27.64 2.28
C ARG A 565 -25.69 -27.42 3.77
N HIS A 566 -25.19 -28.36 4.60
CA HIS A 566 -25.22 -28.20 6.07
C HIS A 566 -24.39 -26.98 6.52
N SER A 567 -23.21 -26.77 5.93
CA SER A 567 -22.37 -25.60 6.17
C SER A 567 -23.09 -24.30 5.81
N ASP A 568 -23.79 -24.25 4.67
CA ASP A 568 -24.57 -23.09 4.26
C ASP A 568 -25.70 -22.76 5.26
N VAL A 569 -26.40 -23.77 5.78
CA VAL A 569 -27.44 -23.59 6.81
C VAL A 569 -26.84 -23.04 8.11
N LEU A 570 -25.73 -23.61 8.58
CA LEU A 570 -25.03 -23.12 9.78
C LEU A 570 -24.59 -21.67 9.63
N ASN A 571 -24.10 -21.29 8.45
CA ASN A 571 -23.71 -19.92 8.15
C ASN A 571 -24.92 -18.97 8.14
N CYS A 572 -26.08 -19.41 7.64
CA CYS A 572 -27.32 -18.62 7.71
C CYS A 572 -27.79 -18.42 9.17
N LEU A 573 -27.81 -19.50 9.97
CA LEU A 573 -28.18 -19.44 11.39
C LEU A 573 -27.28 -18.49 12.18
N LEU A 574 -25.99 -18.50 11.89
CA LEU A 574 -25.00 -17.60 12.48
C LEU A 574 -25.30 -16.14 12.14
N ASN A 575 -25.51 -15.82 10.86
CA ASN A 575 -25.76 -14.44 10.40
C ASN A 575 -27.10 -13.88 10.92
N MET A 576 -28.12 -14.72 11.10
CA MET A 576 -29.37 -14.33 11.78
C MET A 576 -29.26 -14.26 13.30
N CYS A 577 -28.09 -14.58 13.88
CA CYS A 577 -27.87 -14.68 15.32
C CYS A 577 -28.77 -15.72 16.03
N HIS A 578 -29.23 -16.76 15.32
CA HIS A 578 -29.92 -17.92 15.91
C HIS A 578 -28.91 -18.93 16.48
N LEU A 579 -28.08 -18.45 17.41
CA LEU A 579 -26.93 -19.20 17.94
C LEU A 579 -27.34 -20.52 18.61
N GLN A 580 -28.47 -20.54 19.32
CA GLN A 580 -28.95 -21.75 19.99
C GLN A 580 -29.36 -22.84 19.00
N ALA A 581 -30.01 -22.46 17.90
CA ALA A 581 -30.37 -23.38 16.82
C ALA A 581 -29.10 -23.92 16.13
N MET A 582 -28.11 -23.05 15.91
CA MET A 582 -26.82 -23.43 15.36
C MET A 582 -26.12 -24.49 16.21
N VAL A 583 -26.04 -24.29 17.54
CA VAL A 583 -25.46 -25.27 18.47
C VAL A 583 -26.20 -26.61 18.37
N THR A 584 -27.53 -26.62 18.44
CA THR A 584 -28.30 -27.87 18.33
C THR A 584 -28.10 -28.60 17.00
N HIS A 585 -27.92 -27.83 15.92
CA HIS A 585 -27.67 -28.39 14.60
C HIS A 585 -26.26 -28.96 14.50
N VAL A 586 -25.24 -28.29 15.07
CA VAL A 586 -23.86 -28.79 15.14
C VAL A 586 -23.79 -30.08 15.96
N ASP A 587 -24.38 -30.13 17.16
CA ASP A 587 -24.42 -31.35 17.99
C ASP A 587 -25.08 -32.53 17.26
N GLY A 588 -26.18 -32.24 16.55
CA GLY A 588 -26.86 -33.20 15.69
C GLY A 588 -25.98 -33.69 14.52
N LEU A 589 -25.15 -32.83 13.95
CA LEU A 589 -24.22 -33.18 12.88
C LEU A 589 -23.01 -33.97 13.38
N VAL A 590 -22.46 -33.60 14.52
CA VAL A 590 -21.34 -34.32 15.16
C VAL A 590 -21.73 -35.76 15.47
N SER A 591 -22.97 -35.99 15.94
CA SER A 591 -23.49 -37.33 16.24
C SER A 591 -23.84 -38.14 14.98
N ARG A 592 -24.37 -37.51 13.93
CA ARG A 592 -24.82 -38.20 12.69
C ARG A 592 -23.72 -38.39 11.64
N ILE A 593 -22.78 -37.44 11.55
CA ILE A 593 -21.74 -37.37 10.51
C ILE A 593 -20.37 -37.06 11.17
N PRO A 594 -19.79 -38.02 11.92
CA PRO A 594 -18.57 -37.79 12.69
C PRO A 594 -17.32 -37.54 11.82
N GLN A 595 -17.35 -37.97 10.55
CA GLN A 595 -16.25 -37.79 9.59
C GLN A 595 -15.85 -36.32 9.34
N TYR A 596 -16.77 -35.36 9.57
CA TYR A 596 -16.53 -33.91 9.42
C TYR A 596 -16.61 -33.17 10.76
N LYS A 597 -16.43 -33.87 11.88
CA LYS A 597 -16.52 -33.30 13.23
C LYS A 597 -15.69 -32.02 13.38
N LYS A 598 -14.47 -31.98 12.86
CA LYS A 598 -13.62 -30.77 12.89
C LYS A 598 -14.29 -29.56 12.24
N ALA A 599 -14.85 -29.71 11.04
CA ALA A 599 -15.50 -28.61 10.33
C ALA A 599 -16.73 -28.09 11.09
N TRP A 600 -17.56 -29.00 11.63
CA TRP A 600 -18.74 -28.63 12.43
C TRP A 600 -18.37 -27.94 13.73
N CYS A 601 -17.38 -28.46 14.44
CA CYS A 601 -16.86 -27.85 15.65
C CYS A 601 -16.30 -26.46 15.35
N MET A 602 -15.47 -26.30 14.32
CA MET A 602 -14.90 -24.99 13.95
C MET A 602 -15.99 -23.93 13.67
N GLN A 603 -17.10 -24.30 13.05
CA GLN A 603 -18.24 -23.39 12.85
C GLN A 603 -19.05 -23.16 14.14
N GLY A 604 -19.25 -24.20 14.95
CA GLY A 604 -20.01 -24.16 16.20
C GLY A 604 -19.31 -23.42 17.35
N VAL A 605 -17.97 -23.37 17.35
CA VAL A 605 -17.16 -22.65 18.36
C VAL A 605 -17.64 -21.21 18.50
N GLN A 606 -17.94 -20.54 17.37
CA GLN A 606 -18.38 -19.16 17.39
C GLN A 606 -19.71 -18.95 18.11
N ALA A 607 -20.66 -19.85 17.89
CA ALA A 607 -21.93 -19.81 18.61
C ALA A 607 -21.77 -20.08 20.11
N ALA A 608 -20.90 -21.01 20.48
CA ALA A 608 -20.67 -21.38 21.87
C ALA A 608 -20.09 -20.23 22.70
N TRP A 609 -19.05 -19.55 22.20
CA TRP A 609 -18.45 -18.43 22.94
C TRP A 609 -19.36 -17.19 22.97
N ARG A 610 -20.12 -16.91 21.89
CA ARG A 610 -21.11 -15.81 21.87
C ARG A 610 -22.27 -16.04 22.84
N LEU A 611 -22.66 -17.30 23.06
CA LEU A 611 -23.69 -17.69 24.03
C LEU A 611 -23.16 -17.79 25.47
N GLY A 612 -21.84 -17.71 25.69
CA GLY A 612 -21.22 -17.94 27.00
C GLY A 612 -21.34 -19.39 27.50
N ARG A 613 -21.53 -20.36 26.60
CA ARG A 613 -21.55 -21.79 26.94
C ARG A 613 -20.13 -22.37 26.86
N TRP A 614 -19.35 -22.10 27.91
CA TRP A 614 -17.93 -22.42 27.94
C TRP A 614 -17.64 -23.93 27.89
N ASP A 615 -18.47 -24.76 28.53
CA ASP A 615 -18.30 -26.23 28.50
C ASP A 615 -18.40 -26.77 27.06
N LEU A 616 -19.37 -26.27 26.28
CA LEU A 616 -19.54 -26.63 24.88
C LEU A 616 -18.42 -26.06 24.00
N MET A 617 -17.93 -24.85 24.32
CA MET A 617 -16.78 -24.27 23.63
C MET A 617 -15.54 -25.17 23.79
N ASP A 618 -15.27 -25.67 25.00
CA ASP A 618 -14.15 -26.58 25.26
C ASP A 618 -14.33 -27.92 24.51
N GLU A 619 -15.55 -28.46 24.46
CA GLU A 619 -15.86 -29.65 23.67
C GLU A 619 -15.61 -29.41 22.17
N TYR A 620 -16.07 -28.28 21.62
CA TYR A 620 -15.82 -27.95 20.22
C TYR A 620 -14.35 -27.67 19.92
N LEU A 621 -13.60 -27.01 20.82
CA LEU A 621 -12.16 -26.83 20.67
C LEU A 621 -11.45 -28.18 20.59
N SER A 622 -11.78 -29.13 21.48
CA SER A 622 -11.21 -30.47 21.43
C SER A 622 -11.58 -31.23 20.14
N GLY A 623 -12.81 -31.09 19.66
CA GLY A 623 -13.26 -31.70 18.41
C GLY A 623 -12.68 -31.05 17.16
N ALA A 624 -12.21 -29.80 17.23
CA ALA A 624 -11.53 -29.10 16.15
C ALA A 624 -10.03 -29.48 16.03
N GLU A 625 -9.45 -30.05 17.09
CA GLU A 625 -8.07 -30.56 17.12
C GLU A 625 -7.94 -32.01 16.59
N ASP A 626 -9.06 -32.71 16.39
CA ASP A 626 -9.10 -34.06 15.80
C ASP A 626 -8.68 -34.06 14.30
N ASP A 627 -7.89 -35.05 13.86
CA ASP A 627 -7.37 -35.28 12.48
C ASP A 627 -8.45 -35.67 11.43
N SER A 628 -9.66 -35.10 11.53
CA SER A 628 -10.78 -35.38 10.61
C SER A 628 -10.75 -34.51 9.34
N LEU A 629 -11.51 -34.93 8.31
CA LEU A 629 -11.57 -34.29 7.00
C LEU A 629 -12.09 -32.84 7.10
N VAL A 630 -11.45 -31.93 6.36
CA VAL A 630 -11.78 -30.50 6.37
C VAL A 630 -12.53 -30.10 5.09
N CYS A 631 -13.51 -29.21 5.21
CA CYS A 631 -14.19 -28.59 4.08
C CYS A 631 -13.46 -27.28 3.72
N SER A 632 -12.87 -27.23 2.52
CA SER A 632 -11.93 -26.19 2.07
C SER A 632 -12.51 -24.78 1.88
N SER A 633 -13.85 -24.62 1.90
CA SER A 633 -14.50 -23.33 1.58
C SER A 633 -14.67 -22.38 2.77
N SER A 634 -14.38 -22.82 4.01
CA SER A 634 -14.74 -22.10 5.25
C SER A 634 -13.58 -21.83 6.21
N GLU A 635 -12.34 -22.16 5.82
CA GLU A 635 -11.20 -22.19 6.76
C GLU A 635 -10.80 -20.81 7.31
N SER A 636 -10.86 -19.74 6.51
CA SER A 636 -10.33 -18.43 6.92
C SER A 636 -11.10 -17.84 8.11
N ASN A 637 -12.42 -17.68 8.01
CA ASN A 637 -13.21 -17.09 9.10
C ASN A 637 -13.27 -18.01 10.32
N ALA A 638 -13.43 -19.31 10.09
CA ALA A 638 -13.51 -20.28 11.17
C ALA A 638 -12.18 -20.42 11.95
N SER A 639 -11.03 -20.21 11.28
CA SER A 639 -9.72 -20.20 11.96
C SER A 639 -9.55 -18.99 12.89
N PHE A 640 -10.04 -17.81 12.48
CA PHE A 640 -10.06 -16.62 13.32
C PHE A 640 -10.91 -16.85 14.57
N ASP A 641 -12.15 -17.33 14.40
CA ASP A 641 -13.06 -17.60 15.51
C ASP A 641 -12.53 -18.69 16.46
N LEU A 642 -11.83 -19.69 15.93
CA LEU A 642 -11.16 -20.73 16.71
C LEU A 642 -10.08 -20.13 17.61
N ASN A 643 -9.27 -19.22 17.07
CA ASN A 643 -8.22 -18.59 17.86
C ASN A 643 -8.78 -17.65 18.94
N VAL A 644 -9.86 -16.91 18.63
CA VAL A 644 -10.59 -16.10 19.63
C VAL A 644 -11.07 -17.00 20.78
N ALA A 645 -11.65 -18.16 20.48
CA ALA A 645 -12.08 -19.11 21.52
C ALA A 645 -10.91 -19.65 22.35
N LYS A 646 -9.75 -19.92 21.73
CA LYS A 646 -8.53 -20.33 22.45
C LYS A 646 -8.01 -19.24 23.40
N ILE A 647 -8.15 -17.96 23.03
CA ILE A 647 -7.82 -16.81 23.89
C ILE A 647 -8.80 -16.76 25.07
N LEU A 648 -10.11 -16.84 24.82
CA LEU A 648 -11.13 -16.84 25.88
C LEU A 648 -10.94 -18.00 26.87
N GLN A 649 -10.60 -19.19 26.37
CA GLN A 649 -10.28 -20.35 27.21
C GLN A 649 -9.07 -20.07 28.14
N ALA A 650 -8.01 -19.45 27.62
CA ALA A 650 -6.85 -19.08 28.42
C ALA A 650 -7.18 -18.01 29.47
N MET A 651 -8.00 -17.01 29.12
CA MET A 651 -8.51 -16.00 30.05
C MET A 651 -9.31 -16.63 31.20
N MET A 652 -10.16 -17.61 30.89
CA MET A 652 -10.93 -18.34 31.91
C MET A 652 -10.05 -19.13 32.88
N LYS A 653 -8.98 -19.74 32.36
CA LYS A 653 -7.97 -20.44 33.17
C LYS A 653 -7.06 -19.49 33.96
N ARG A 654 -7.22 -18.17 33.80
CA ARG A 654 -6.38 -17.11 34.38
C ARG A 654 -4.90 -17.28 34.04
N ASP A 655 -4.61 -17.87 32.88
CA ASP A 655 -3.27 -18.03 32.37
C ASP A 655 -2.91 -16.80 31.52
N HIS A 656 -2.43 -15.75 32.20
CA HIS A 656 -2.07 -14.50 31.56
C HIS A 656 -0.98 -14.66 30.50
N PHE A 657 -0.03 -15.59 30.70
CA PHE A 657 1.04 -15.84 29.74
C PHE A 657 0.49 -16.47 28.45
N SER A 658 -0.38 -17.49 28.58
CA SER A 658 -0.99 -18.12 27.41
C SER A 658 -1.94 -17.18 26.66
N VAL A 659 -2.59 -16.23 27.35
CA VAL A 659 -3.39 -15.19 26.70
C VAL A 659 -2.52 -14.31 25.80
N ASP A 660 -1.42 -13.77 26.34
CA ASP A 660 -0.52 -12.89 25.58
C ASP A 660 0.14 -13.61 24.40
N GLU A 661 0.56 -14.87 24.59
CA GLU A 661 1.13 -15.70 23.55
C GLU A 661 0.14 -15.96 22.41
N LYS A 662 -1.12 -16.29 22.73
CA LYS A 662 -2.14 -16.59 21.72
C LYS A 662 -2.58 -15.36 20.94
N ILE A 663 -2.66 -14.19 21.60
CA ILE A 663 -2.95 -12.91 20.94
C ILE A 663 -1.83 -12.55 19.94
N ALA A 664 -0.58 -12.86 20.26
CA ALA A 664 0.55 -12.60 19.36
C ALA A 664 0.62 -13.55 18.15
N LEU A 665 -0.02 -14.73 18.24
CA LEU A 665 -0.04 -15.76 17.19
C LEU A 665 -1.25 -15.68 16.26
N THR A 666 -2.33 -14.99 16.68
CA THR A 666 -3.47 -14.60 15.83
C THR A 666 -3.14 -13.49 14.87
#